data_AF-A0A2E8DAN9-F1
#
_entry.id   AF-A0A2E8DAN9-F1
#
_cell.length_a   1.000
_cell.length_b   1.000
_cell.length_c   1.000
_cell.angle_alpha   90.00
_cell.angle_beta   90.00
_cell.angle_gamma   90.00
#
_symmetry.space_group_name_H-M   'P 1'
#
loop_
_entity.id
_entity.type
_entity.pdbx_description
1 polymer ?
#
loop_
_entity_poly.entity_id
_entity_poly.type
_entity_poly.pdbx_seq_one_letter_code
_entity_poly.pdbx_strand_id
1 'polypeptide(L)'
;MTSEFSRIPLRIKITDHLARQSVTSQKRPSAMFTSRTRICLTLIGVLFGLHSTAQAKVLLQAHFDGTTANADYALGGKNARSALPNSYKVAGILDGGRWGRALDVTKASANCTFDAAKNFNPARGTAEMWFRIAEHKEGMYHPLFGWYRPPHQPGAKKRQSAMEIYLHNSVMVLGLHTPKHNGTQKAAPVEIGRWHHLEINWDCERGNGQSVYNIFLNGKSVIRVIDAGALEDGDGARLHVGIWDYGFTHILRGKIDELRVTDQVEHTKDFVPPTTPRATPGTSNYAKATHSTAIKRLKQFNAEIESLMNYSGAVGDSDAARTIRESQAIAKEVARTLESLNSSLGADNPNVPDLCTAVDAIADRLSTARLPVHRITAKAAVLAAAEDRRSLLFKDLDDELVGDAMILSGRQLFIDDYVIESIKGLKRESNSQLAEEELGKLETQSARSSLLYDGKERQFKLWCVVESSRGNPLLCFAASSNGLDWQKPKNRPPLKLGRNVSFYEQGINRPDFDYDAMFKSGLVLTATRRDGFVSVNAENEGVLTTRRFVVIGDTLVLSAQATGGEIRVEAIDALGRVIKGFSKDDCRPITGDNTRHVVSWADSTNCHSLQARPIQLRIYMSRAKLFSFEFRIRNNHYVPNTYRQ
;
A
#
# COMPACT_ATOMS: atom_id res chain seq x y z
N MET A 1 68.61 46.19 -14.91
CA MET A 1 68.24 46.60 -13.54
C MET A 1 67.12 47.61 -13.65
N THR A 2 65.88 47.10 -13.64
CA THR A 2 64.61 47.80 -13.91
C THR A 2 63.86 47.88 -12.57
N SER A 3 63.79 49.03 -11.91
CA SER A 3 62.94 50.21 -12.16
C SER A 3 61.45 49.99 -11.84
N GLU A 4 61.02 50.76 -10.85
CA GLU A 4 59.69 51.08 -10.31
C GLU A 4 58.52 51.06 -11.31
N PHE A 5 57.31 50.74 -10.82
CA PHE A 5 56.21 51.70 -10.64
C PHE A 5 54.89 51.04 -10.18
N SER A 6 54.22 51.69 -9.23
CA SER A 6 52.76 51.91 -9.11
C SER A 6 51.72 50.78 -8.89
N ARG A 7 50.82 51.13 -7.95
CA ARG A 7 49.44 50.68 -7.66
C ARG A 7 48.56 50.41 -8.91
N ILE A 8 47.64 49.43 -8.81
CA ILE A 8 46.16 49.54 -8.93
C ILE A 8 45.52 48.12 -8.82
N PRO A 9 44.30 47.98 -8.25
CA PRO A 9 43.75 46.71 -7.76
C PRO A 9 42.71 46.09 -8.71
N LEU A 10 42.48 44.76 -8.60
CA LEU A 10 41.34 44.09 -9.22
C LEU A 10 40.56 43.27 -8.19
N ARG A 11 39.41 43.84 -7.81
CA ARG A 11 38.26 43.18 -7.16
C ARG A 11 37.66 42.15 -8.10
N ILE A 12 37.33 40.97 -7.60
CA ILE A 12 36.07 40.28 -7.96
C ILE A 12 35.42 39.74 -6.67
N LYS A 13 34.25 40.32 -6.35
CA LYS A 13 33.29 39.87 -5.32
C LYS A 13 32.64 38.56 -5.79
N ILE A 14 32.47 37.58 -4.90
CA ILE A 14 31.18 36.88 -4.75
C ILE A 14 30.91 36.67 -3.25
N THR A 15 29.71 37.11 -2.88
CA THR A 15 29.08 37.42 -1.61
C THR A 15 28.93 36.25 -0.62
N ASP A 16 29.30 36.51 0.65
CA ASP A 16 28.73 35.88 1.83
C ASP A 16 27.25 36.30 1.98
N HIS A 17 26.37 35.31 2.16
CA HIS A 17 25.03 35.56 2.70
C HIS A 17 24.60 34.46 3.66
N LEU A 18 24.19 34.93 4.85
CA LEU A 18 23.43 34.26 5.92
C LEU A 18 24.29 33.43 6.91
N ALA A 19 24.31 33.70 8.22
CA ALA A 19 23.49 34.58 9.04
C ALA A 19 24.13 34.83 10.42
N ARG A 20 24.05 36.07 10.91
CA ARG A 20 24.03 36.40 12.34
C ARG A 20 22.97 37.48 12.59
N GLN A 21 22.27 37.30 13.73
CA GLN A 21 21.31 38.19 14.39
C GLN A 21 19.89 38.16 13.77
N SER A 22 18.79 38.13 14.53
CA SER A 22 18.56 38.55 15.92
C SER A 22 17.30 37.87 16.48
N VAL A 23 17.29 37.67 17.79
CA VAL A 23 16.09 37.38 18.59
C VAL A 23 15.26 38.65 18.67
N THR A 24 14.06 38.65 18.10
CA THR A 24 12.96 39.54 18.51
C THR A 24 11.64 38.77 18.46
N SER A 25 10.85 38.88 19.51
CA SER A 25 9.55 38.22 19.65
C SER A 25 8.55 38.77 18.63
N GLN A 26 7.99 37.90 17.79
CA GLN A 26 6.72 38.17 17.11
C GLN A 26 5.90 36.88 16.99
N LYS A 27 4.59 37.06 17.19
CA LYS A 27 3.52 36.06 17.31
C LYS A 27 3.56 34.96 16.23
N ARG A 28 3.19 33.75 16.65
CA ARG A 28 2.95 32.54 15.82
C ARG A 28 2.25 32.85 14.49
N PRO A 29 2.66 32.16 13.41
CA PRO A 29 1.75 31.58 12.45
C PRO A 29 1.75 30.04 12.53
N SER A 30 0.57 29.48 12.28
CA SER A 30 0.24 28.07 12.10
C SER A 30 1.29 27.24 11.35
N ALA A 31 1.49 26.01 11.82
CA ALA A 31 2.39 24.99 11.28
C ALA A 31 2.38 24.91 9.73
N MET A 32 3.44 25.41 9.09
CA MET A 32 3.74 25.11 7.70
C MET A 32 4.43 23.75 7.62
N PHE A 33 3.75 22.76 7.05
CA PHE A 33 4.39 21.57 6.50
C PHE A 33 5.50 21.99 5.53
N THR A 34 6.70 21.43 5.68
CA THR A 34 7.79 21.63 4.73
C THR A 34 7.36 21.14 3.33
N SER A 35 7.79 21.85 2.28
CA SER A 35 7.39 21.61 0.88
C SER A 35 7.50 20.12 0.46
N ARG A 36 8.52 19.40 0.92
CA ARG A 36 8.73 17.97 0.59
C ARG A 36 7.71 17.03 1.24
N THR A 37 7.28 17.27 2.48
CA THR A 37 6.29 16.44 3.17
C THR A 37 4.90 16.59 2.53
N ARG A 38 4.54 17.79 2.05
CA ARG A 38 3.32 18.00 1.26
C ARG A 38 3.33 17.22 -0.05
N ILE A 39 4.49 17.13 -0.71
CA ILE A 39 4.66 16.38 -1.98
C ILE A 39 4.56 14.87 -1.74
N CYS A 40 5.13 14.33 -0.65
CA CYS A 40 4.99 12.92 -0.29
C CYS A 40 3.53 12.52 0.02
N LEU A 41 2.81 13.35 0.79
CA LEU A 41 1.40 13.11 1.13
C LEU A 41 0.47 13.19 -0.11
N THR A 42 0.77 14.08 -1.05
CA THR A 42 0.01 14.17 -2.32
C THR A 42 0.26 12.97 -3.22
N LEU A 43 1.50 12.48 -3.35
CA LEU A 43 1.82 11.23 -4.08
C LEU A 43 1.11 9.99 -3.50
N ILE A 44 1.04 9.92 -2.17
CA ILE A 44 0.34 8.85 -1.45
C ILE A 44 -1.18 8.96 -1.65
N GLY A 45 -1.76 10.18 -1.56
CA GLY A 45 -3.17 10.43 -1.85
C GLY A 45 -3.58 10.09 -3.29
N VAL A 46 -2.70 10.36 -4.26
CA VAL A 46 -2.88 9.97 -5.67
C VAL A 46 -2.93 8.44 -5.84
N LEU A 47 -2.15 7.69 -5.06
CA LEU A 47 -2.22 6.22 -5.02
C LEU A 47 -3.44 5.68 -4.27
N PHE A 48 -3.99 6.43 -3.31
CA PHE A 48 -5.20 6.01 -2.58
C PHE A 48 -6.51 6.24 -3.36
N GLY A 49 -6.48 7.05 -4.43
CA GLY A 49 -7.55 7.17 -5.42
C GLY A 49 -7.70 5.95 -6.34
N LEU A 50 -7.65 4.74 -5.76
CA LEU A 50 -7.72 3.41 -6.40
C LEU A 50 -9.07 3.19 -7.09
N HIS A 51 -9.27 3.87 -8.22
CA HIS A 51 -10.11 3.37 -9.31
C HIS A 51 -9.21 2.55 -10.23
N SER A 52 -9.80 1.57 -10.92
CA SER A 52 -9.09 0.79 -11.95
C SER A 52 -8.26 1.72 -12.85
N THR A 53 -6.98 1.37 -13.04
CA THR A 53 -6.06 2.14 -13.89
C THR A 53 -6.46 2.10 -15.36
N ALA A 54 -7.28 1.12 -15.75
CA ALA A 54 -7.78 0.90 -17.09
C ALA A 54 -9.31 1.09 -17.19
N GLN A 55 -9.77 1.45 -18.38
CA GLN A 55 -11.20 1.46 -18.70
C GLN A 55 -11.67 0.01 -18.76
N ALA A 56 -12.80 -0.28 -18.09
CA ALA A 56 -13.39 -1.60 -18.13
C ALA A 56 -14.02 -1.84 -19.50
N LYS A 57 -13.52 -2.83 -20.24
CA LYS A 57 -14.14 -3.26 -21.49
C LYS A 57 -15.28 -4.21 -21.15
N VAL A 58 -16.48 -3.90 -21.66
CA VAL A 58 -17.64 -4.79 -21.52
C VAL A 58 -17.41 -6.03 -22.39
N LEU A 59 -17.59 -7.21 -21.79
CA LEU A 59 -17.49 -8.50 -22.46
C LEU A 59 -18.88 -9.08 -22.75
N LEU A 60 -19.82 -8.87 -21.83
CA LEU A 60 -21.22 -9.31 -21.92
C LEU A 60 -22.10 -8.31 -21.16
N GLN A 61 -23.26 -7.97 -21.70
CA GLN A 61 -24.27 -7.16 -21.02
C GLN A 61 -25.67 -7.60 -21.41
N ALA A 62 -26.52 -7.84 -20.41
CA ALA A 62 -27.92 -8.23 -20.57
C ALA A 62 -28.78 -7.47 -19.54
N HIS A 63 -29.56 -6.52 -20.03
CA HIS A 63 -30.61 -5.80 -19.30
C HIS A 63 -31.86 -6.65 -19.11
N PHE A 64 -32.06 -7.68 -19.95
CA PHE A 64 -33.27 -8.50 -19.88
C PHE A 64 -34.59 -7.71 -20.02
N ASP A 65 -34.54 -6.56 -20.70
CA ASP A 65 -35.72 -5.72 -21.00
C ASP A 65 -36.45 -6.12 -22.30
N GLY A 66 -35.79 -6.88 -23.16
CA GLY A 66 -36.31 -7.31 -24.45
C GLY A 66 -37.38 -8.42 -24.37
N THR A 67 -37.63 -9.08 -25.49
CA THR A 67 -38.56 -10.22 -25.58
C THR A 67 -37.88 -11.57 -25.38
N THR A 68 -36.55 -11.61 -25.33
CA THR A 68 -35.73 -12.82 -25.20
C THR A 68 -34.68 -12.63 -24.12
N ALA A 69 -34.18 -13.73 -23.55
CA ALA A 69 -33.07 -13.69 -22.59
C ALA A 69 -31.69 -13.47 -23.23
N ASN A 70 -31.61 -13.19 -24.54
CA ASN A 70 -30.33 -12.91 -25.20
C ASN A 70 -29.70 -11.65 -24.61
N ALA A 71 -28.37 -11.62 -24.60
CA ALA A 71 -27.63 -10.44 -24.19
C ALA A 71 -27.80 -9.31 -25.20
N ASP A 72 -27.94 -8.08 -24.70
CA ASP A 72 -27.98 -6.86 -25.52
C ASP A 72 -26.63 -6.61 -26.18
N TYR A 73 -25.54 -7.02 -25.53
CA TYR A 73 -24.19 -6.97 -26.06
C TYR A 73 -23.35 -8.16 -25.60
N ALA A 74 -22.49 -8.66 -26.50
CA ALA A 74 -21.51 -9.70 -26.22
C ALA A 74 -20.32 -9.56 -27.18
N LEU A 75 -19.09 -9.72 -26.69
CA LEU A 75 -17.91 -9.89 -27.57
C LEU A 75 -17.84 -11.30 -28.17
N GLY A 76 -18.36 -12.28 -27.45
CA GLY A 76 -18.58 -13.65 -27.92
C GLY A 76 -20.02 -13.86 -28.41
N GLY A 77 -20.57 -15.03 -28.12
CA GLY A 77 -21.96 -15.35 -28.46
C GLY A 77 -22.95 -14.62 -27.56
N LYS A 78 -23.92 -13.92 -28.14
CA LYS A 78 -24.99 -13.21 -27.40
C LYS A 78 -26.17 -14.09 -26.99
N ASN A 79 -26.33 -15.24 -27.65
CA ASN A 79 -27.53 -16.05 -27.53
C ASN A 79 -27.58 -16.75 -26.16
N ALA A 80 -28.66 -16.52 -25.42
CA ALA A 80 -28.96 -17.31 -24.24
C ALA A 80 -29.31 -18.74 -24.63
N ARG A 81 -28.88 -19.69 -23.81
CA ARG A 81 -29.10 -21.12 -24.00
C ARG A 81 -29.58 -21.75 -22.72
N SER A 82 -30.30 -22.85 -22.83
CA SER A 82 -30.54 -23.70 -21.68
C SER A 82 -29.27 -24.49 -21.33
N ALA A 83 -29.06 -24.75 -20.05
CA ALA A 83 -27.92 -25.50 -19.54
C ALA A 83 -27.83 -26.91 -20.18
N LEU A 84 -28.99 -27.56 -20.34
CA LEU A 84 -29.16 -28.80 -21.09
C LEU A 84 -30.07 -28.58 -22.29
N PRO A 85 -29.49 -28.37 -23.49
CA PRO A 85 -30.24 -28.25 -24.73
C PRO A 85 -31.18 -29.45 -24.93
N ASN A 86 -32.35 -29.22 -25.53
CA ASN A 86 -33.42 -30.20 -25.80
C ASN A 86 -34.18 -30.74 -24.57
N SER A 87 -33.64 -30.65 -23.36
CA SER A 87 -34.33 -31.06 -22.13
C SER A 87 -34.96 -29.89 -21.35
N TYR A 88 -34.41 -28.68 -21.51
CA TYR A 88 -34.85 -27.48 -20.81
C TYR A 88 -35.07 -26.31 -21.76
N LYS A 89 -35.97 -25.40 -21.37
CA LYS A 89 -36.23 -24.16 -22.10
C LYS A 89 -35.30 -23.05 -21.62
N VAL A 90 -35.09 -22.04 -22.46
CA VAL A 90 -34.48 -20.78 -22.02
C VAL A 90 -35.46 -20.07 -21.09
N ALA A 91 -34.95 -19.52 -19.98
CA ALA A 91 -35.74 -18.73 -19.04
C ALA A 91 -36.41 -17.53 -19.75
N GLY A 92 -37.63 -17.22 -19.34
CA GLY A 92 -38.42 -16.15 -19.92
C GLY A 92 -38.07 -14.78 -19.35
N ILE A 93 -38.57 -13.74 -20.00
CA ILE A 93 -38.49 -12.35 -19.53
C ILE A 93 -39.86 -11.89 -19.05
N LEU A 94 -39.94 -11.32 -17.84
CA LEU A 94 -41.17 -10.87 -17.20
C LEU A 94 -41.05 -9.45 -16.64
N ASP A 95 -42.16 -8.72 -16.65
CA ASP A 95 -42.25 -7.35 -16.13
C ASP A 95 -41.96 -7.28 -14.62
N GLY A 96 -41.53 -6.12 -14.14
CA GLY A 96 -41.14 -5.91 -12.76
C GLY A 96 -39.70 -6.35 -12.51
N GLY A 97 -38.81 -5.93 -13.40
CA GLY A 97 -37.36 -5.92 -13.23
C GLY A 97 -36.91 -4.88 -12.19
N ARG A 98 -35.60 -4.74 -12.02
CA ARG A 98 -35.00 -3.59 -11.32
C ARG A 98 -35.28 -2.33 -12.13
N TRP A 99 -35.13 -2.43 -13.44
CA TRP A 99 -35.64 -1.47 -14.42
C TRP A 99 -36.38 -2.28 -15.49
N GLY A 100 -37.57 -1.82 -15.91
CA GLY A 100 -38.37 -2.52 -16.92
C GLY A 100 -38.71 -3.98 -16.58
N ARG A 101 -38.09 -4.92 -17.28
CA ARG A 101 -38.34 -6.37 -17.21
C ARG A 101 -37.10 -7.09 -16.68
N ALA A 102 -37.22 -8.38 -16.39
CA ALA A 102 -36.11 -9.16 -15.86
C ALA A 102 -36.22 -10.63 -16.24
N LEU A 103 -35.09 -11.33 -16.15
CA LEU A 103 -35.00 -12.77 -16.33
C LEU A 103 -35.75 -13.50 -15.21
N ASP A 104 -36.70 -14.34 -15.58
CA ASP A 104 -37.47 -15.18 -14.66
C ASP A 104 -36.78 -16.52 -14.43
N VAL A 105 -36.17 -16.67 -13.25
CA VAL A 105 -35.47 -17.89 -12.80
C VAL A 105 -36.23 -18.57 -11.66
N THR A 106 -37.56 -18.55 -11.74
CA THR A 106 -38.45 -19.22 -10.77
C THR A 106 -38.68 -20.70 -11.03
N LYS A 107 -38.55 -21.14 -12.30
CA LYS A 107 -38.89 -22.50 -12.74
C LYS A 107 -37.64 -23.34 -12.96
N ALA A 108 -37.58 -24.53 -12.37
CA ALA A 108 -36.47 -25.47 -12.58
C ALA A 108 -36.34 -25.92 -14.06
N SER A 109 -37.46 -25.97 -14.79
CA SER A 109 -37.52 -26.41 -16.19
C SER A 109 -37.12 -25.34 -17.21
N ALA A 110 -36.82 -24.11 -16.77
CA ALA A 110 -36.41 -23.02 -17.63
C ALA A 110 -35.20 -22.29 -17.03
N ASN A 111 -34.12 -22.13 -17.80
CA ASN A 111 -32.89 -21.59 -17.28
C ASN A 111 -32.09 -20.78 -18.32
N CYS A 112 -31.08 -20.05 -17.86
CA CYS A 112 -30.29 -19.18 -18.73
C CYS A 112 -28.81 -19.41 -18.52
N THR A 113 -28.12 -19.68 -19.63
CA THR A 113 -26.67 -19.74 -19.69
C THR A 113 -26.17 -18.97 -20.90
N PHE A 114 -24.96 -18.41 -20.79
CA PHE A 114 -24.23 -17.82 -21.91
C PHE A 114 -22.92 -18.58 -22.12
N ASP A 115 -22.45 -18.63 -23.37
CA ASP A 115 -21.10 -19.12 -23.65
C ASP A 115 -20.09 -18.16 -23.01
N ALA A 116 -19.08 -18.70 -22.31
CA ALA A 116 -18.03 -17.89 -21.70
C ALA A 116 -16.96 -17.47 -22.72
N ALA A 117 -16.84 -18.18 -23.85
CA ALA A 117 -15.84 -17.88 -24.87
C ALA A 117 -15.95 -16.41 -25.34
N LYS A 118 -14.90 -15.63 -25.10
CA LYS A 118 -14.80 -14.16 -25.30
C LYS A 118 -15.73 -13.28 -24.46
N ASN A 119 -16.69 -13.86 -23.74
CA ASN A 119 -17.62 -13.15 -22.84
C ASN A 119 -17.12 -13.09 -21.39
N PHE A 120 -16.04 -13.78 -21.06
CA PHE A 120 -15.43 -13.83 -19.73
C PHE A 120 -13.91 -13.92 -19.86
N ASN A 121 -13.18 -13.28 -18.94
CA ASN A 121 -11.72 -13.33 -18.86
C ASN A 121 -11.30 -13.95 -17.51
N PRO A 122 -10.75 -15.19 -17.47
CA PRO A 122 -10.37 -15.82 -16.20
C PRO A 122 -9.18 -15.15 -15.51
N ALA A 123 -8.35 -14.40 -16.25
CA ALA A 123 -7.18 -13.74 -15.67
C ALA A 123 -7.57 -12.56 -14.78
N ARG A 124 -8.60 -11.79 -15.16
CA ARG A 124 -9.16 -10.71 -14.35
C ARG A 124 -10.50 -10.24 -14.91
N GLY A 125 -11.35 -9.70 -14.04
CA GLY A 125 -12.62 -9.11 -14.46
C GLY A 125 -13.57 -8.78 -13.33
N THR A 126 -14.74 -8.29 -13.71
CA THR A 126 -15.87 -8.02 -12.82
C THR A 126 -17.14 -8.57 -13.46
N ALA A 127 -17.98 -9.24 -12.67
CA ALA A 127 -19.34 -9.61 -13.02
C ALA A 127 -20.28 -8.93 -12.02
N GLU A 128 -21.21 -8.12 -12.50
CA GLU A 128 -22.24 -7.48 -11.69
C GLU A 128 -23.64 -7.85 -12.17
N MET A 129 -24.60 -7.88 -11.25
CA MET A 129 -26.02 -8.08 -11.56
C MET A 129 -26.90 -7.57 -10.42
N TRP A 130 -28.18 -7.39 -10.70
CA TRP A 130 -29.23 -7.28 -9.69
C TRP A 130 -29.97 -8.61 -9.55
N PHE A 131 -30.31 -8.99 -8.33
CA PHE A 131 -31.12 -10.17 -8.07
C PHE A 131 -32.20 -9.89 -7.03
N ARG A 132 -33.30 -10.63 -7.13
CA ARG A 132 -34.41 -10.60 -6.16
C ARG A 132 -34.88 -12.01 -5.88
N ILE A 133 -34.85 -12.41 -4.62
CA ILE A 133 -35.39 -13.69 -4.14
C ILE A 133 -36.87 -13.51 -3.84
N ALA A 134 -37.75 -14.32 -4.43
CA ALA A 134 -39.19 -14.23 -4.20
C ALA A 134 -39.66 -15.08 -3.01
N GLU A 135 -39.05 -16.25 -2.81
CA GLU A 135 -39.39 -17.19 -1.75
C GLU A 135 -38.10 -17.74 -1.13
N HIS A 136 -38.08 -17.87 0.20
CA HIS A 136 -37.02 -18.56 0.93
C HIS A 136 -37.59 -19.40 2.06
N LYS A 137 -37.01 -20.58 2.27
CA LYS A 137 -37.20 -21.46 3.43
C LYS A 137 -35.84 -22.01 3.84
N GLU A 138 -35.69 -22.37 5.11
CA GLU A 138 -34.47 -22.98 5.61
C GLU A 138 -34.08 -24.22 4.78
N GLY A 139 -32.79 -24.33 4.45
CA GLY A 139 -32.22 -25.37 3.58
C GLY A 139 -32.29 -25.06 2.08
N MET A 140 -32.90 -23.93 1.67
CA MET A 140 -32.93 -23.54 0.26
C MET A 140 -31.60 -22.95 -0.21
N TYR A 141 -31.21 -23.36 -1.42
CA TYR A 141 -30.09 -22.83 -2.17
C TYR A 141 -30.59 -21.85 -3.23
N HIS A 142 -29.94 -20.70 -3.31
CA HIS A 142 -30.19 -19.65 -4.27
C HIS A 142 -28.92 -19.38 -5.08
N PRO A 143 -28.67 -20.16 -6.15
CA PRO A 143 -27.61 -19.84 -7.10
C PRO A 143 -27.80 -18.45 -7.70
N LEU A 144 -26.71 -17.69 -7.83
CA LEU A 144 -26.71 -16.35 -8.42
C LEU A 144 -25.91 -16.35 -9.71
N PHE A 145 -24.60 -16.64 -9.60
CA PHE A 145 -23.66 -16.65 -10.71
C PHE A 145 -22.79 -17.89 -10.67
N GLY A 146 -22.58 -18.51 -11.82
CA GLY A 146 -21.59 -19.57 -11.98
C GLY A 146 -20.79 -19.35 -13.24
N TRP A 147 -19.50 -19.64 -13.19
CA TRP A 147 -18.66 -19.80 -14.36
C TRP A 147 -17.92 -21.12 -14.23
N TYR A 148 -18.22 -22.07 -15.10
CA TYR A 148 -17.57 -23.38 -15.12
C TYR A 148 -17.95 -24.18 -16.36
N ARG A 149 -17.24 -25.28 -16.60
CA ARG A 149 -17.56 -26.25 -17.64
C ARG A 149 -18.62 -27.26 -17.18
N PRO A 150 -19.73 -27.47 -17.93
CA PRO A 150 -20.75 -28.43 -17.55
C PRO A 150 -20.20 -29.88 -17.45
N PRO A 151 -20.54 -30.65 -16.40
CA PRO A 151 -19.97 -31.97 -16.14
C PRO A 151 -20.46 -33.08 -17.10
N HIS A 152 -21.47 -32.80 -17.94
CA HIS A 152 -22.10 -33.80 -18.83
C HIS A 152 -21.59 -33.76 -20.29
N GLN A 153 -20.51 -33.04 -20.59
CA GLN A 153 -19.89 -33.07 -21.93
C GLN A 153 -18.97 -34.29 -22.11
N PRO A 154 -18.87 -34.86 -23.33
CA PRO A 154 -17.94 -35.96 -23.62
C PRO A 154 -16.51 -35.61 -23.20
N GLY A 155 -15.89 -36.45 -22.36
CA GLY A 155 -14.50 -36.29 -21.91
C GLY A 155 -14.30 -35.70 -20.51
N ALA A 156 -15.34 -35.19 -19.84
CA ALA A 156 -15.21 -34.56 -18.51
C ALA A 156 -15.74 -35.45 -17.37
N LYS A 157 -14.87 -35.92 -16.46
CA LYS A 157 -15.27 -36.62 -15.22
C LYS A 157 -15.16 -35.74 -13.96
N LYS A 158 -14.65 -34.51 -14.07
CA LYS A 158 -14.48 -33.54 -12.98
C LYS A 158 -14.73 -32.13 -13.48
N ARG A 159 -15.30 -31.25 -12.65
CA ARG A 159 -15.34 -29.80 -12.90
C ARG A 159 -13.90 -29.29 -12.95
N GLN A 160 -13.53 -28.64 -14.05
CA GLN A 160 -12.27 -27.92 -14.20
C GLN A 160 -12.61 -26.43 -14.24
N SER A 161 -11.92 -25.62 -13.44
CA SER A 161 -12.07 -24.14 -13.36
C SER A 161 -13.49 -23.68 -13.06
N ALA A 162 -13.87 -23.64 -11.77
CA ALA A 162 -15.20 -23.20 -11.39
C ALA A 162 -15.18 -22.06 -10.35
N MET A 163 -15.96 -21.03 -10.63
CA MET A 163 -16.34 -19.99 -9.68
C MET A 163 -17.87 -19.99 -9.53
N GLU A 164 -18.34 -20.09 -8.31
CA GLU A 164 -19.76 -20.28 -7.98
C GLU A 164 -20.16 -19.34 -6.86
N ILE A 165 -21.18 -18.51 -7.08
CA ILE A 165 -21.72 -17.60 -6.07
C ILE A 165 -23.18 -17.93 -5.84
N TYR A 166 -23.50 -18.22 -4.58
CA TYR A 166 -24.84 -18.57 -4.17
C TYR A 166 -25.11 -18.20 -2.71
N LEU A 167 -26.38 -18.17 -2.36
CA LEU A 167 -26.82 -18.12 -0.98
C LEU A 167 -27.34 -19.48 -0.56
N HIS A 168 -26.98 -19.90 0.65
CA HIS A 168 -27.61 -21.01 1.35
C HIS A 168 -28.05 -20.47 2.71
N ASN A 169 -29.36 -20.38 2.93
CA ASN A 169 -29.93 -19.59 4.02
C ASN A 169 -29.43 -18.12 3.96
N SER A 170 -29.04 -17.54 5.10
CA SER A 170 -28.48 -16.18 5.19
C SER A 170 -26.97 -16.12 4.98
N VAL A 171 -26.37 -17.15 4.35
CA VAL A 171 -24.92 -17.25 4.13
C VAL A 171 -24.64 -17.17 2.64
N MET A 172 -23.83 -16.18 2.24
CA MET A 172 -23.29 -16.08 0.90
C MET A 172 -22.02 -16.93 0.81
N VAL A 173 -21.91 -17.69 -0.27
CA VAL A 173 -20.81 -18.60 -0.51
C VAL A 173 -20.14 -18.23 -1.83
N LEU A 174 -18.82 -18.12 -1.78
CA LEU A 174 -17.90 -18.16 -2.92
C LEU A 174 -17.34 -19.57 -3.02
N GLY A 175 -17.90 -20.40 -3.88
CA GLY A 175 -17.31 -21.68 -4.28
C GLY A 175 -16.20 -21.44 -5.30
N LEU A 176 -15.02 -22.00 -5.04
CA LEU A 176 -13.88 -21.97 -5.96
C LEU A 176 -13.38 -23.39 -6.16
N HIS A 177 -13.15 -23.78 -7.40
CA HIS A 177 -12.51 -25.05 -7.72
C HIS A 177 -11.14 -24.75 -8.33
N THR A 178 -10.27 -24.20 -7.49
CA THR A 178 -8.86 -23.95 -7.82
C THR A 178 -7.98 -24.99 -7.13
N PRO A 179 -6.69 -25.13 -7.51
CA PRO A 179 -5.79 -26.11 -6.89
C PRO A 179 -5.58 -25.95 -5.38
N LYS A 180 -5.88 -24.77 -4.82
CA LYS A 180 -5.56 -24.42 -3.42
C LYS A 180 -6.78 -24.23 -2.52
N HIS A 181 -7.95 -23.95 -3.09
CA HIS A 181 -9.05 -23.39 -2.33
C HIS A 181 -10.39 -23.92 -2.83
N ASN A 182 -11.23 -24.39 -1.91
CA ASN A 182 -12.54 -24.98 -2.23
C ASN A 182 -13.71 -23.98 -2.08
N GLY A 183 -13.51 -22.88 -1.37
CA GLY A 183 -14.49 -21.80 -1.24
C GLY A 183 -14.50 -21.15 0.14
N THR A 184 -15.16 -20.00 0.24
CA THR A 184 -15.32 -19.19 1.46
C THR A 184 -16.78 -18.82 1.62
N GLN A 185 -17.24 -18.70 2.85
CA GLN A 185 -18.61 -18.30 3.14
C GLN A 185 -18.68 -17.23 4.22
N LYS A 186 -19.68 -16.34 4.13
CA LYS A 186 -19.92 -15.27 5.10
C LYS A 186 -21.42 -15.00 5.21
N ALA A 187 -21.87 -14.65 6.42
CA ALA A 187 -23.23 -14.14 6.60
C ALA A 187 -23.45 -12.91 5.69
N ALA A 188 -24.59 -12.89 5.00
CA ALA A 188 -24.95 -11.84 4.07
C ALA A 188 -26.41 -11.42 4.30
N PRO A 189 -26.68 -10.14 4.60
CA PRO A 189 -28.03 -9.66 4.84
C PRO A 189 -28.76 -9.50 3.51
N VAL A 190 -29.56 -10.50 3.14
CA VAL A 190 -30.43 -10.49 1.96
C VAL A 190 -31.88 -10.49 2.42
N GLU A 191 -32.67 -9.59 1.87
CA GLU A 191 -34.08 -9.40 2.19
C GLU A 191 -34.95 -10.01 1.09
N ILE A 192 -35.91 -10.83 1.49
CA ILE A 192 -36.84 -11.46 0.56
C ILE A 192 -37.76 -10.39 -0.06
N GLY A 193 -37.99 -10.51 -1.36
CA GLY A 193 -38.81 -9.57 -2.14
C GLY A 193 -38.12 -8.26 -2.50
N ARG A 194 -36.88 -8.01 -2.06
CA ARG A 194 -36.12 -6.81 -2.42
C ARG A 194 -35.03 -7.08 -3.45
N TRP A 195 -34.75 -6.06 -4.26
CA TRP A 195 -33.64 -6.07 -5.20
C TRP A 195 -32.33 -5.81 -4.48
N HIS A 196 -31.35 -6.67 -4.72
CA HIS A 196 -29.98 -6.54 -4.23
C HIS A 196 -28.99 -6.50 -5.38
N HIS A 197 -27.96 -5.67 -5.24
CA HIS A 197 -26.85 -5.62 -6.19
C HIS A 197 -25.76 -6.58 -5.75
N LEU A 198 -25.28 -7.40 -6.68
CA LEU A 198 -24.14 -8.29 -6.50
C LEU A 198 -23.03 -7.84 -7.43
N GLU A 199 -21.83 -7.67 -6.91
CA GLU A 199 -20.61 -7.57 -7.71
C GLU A 199 -19.60 -8.63 -7.26
N ILE A 200 -19.02 -9.31 -8.25
CA ILE A 200 -17.96 -10.29 -8.09
C ILE A 200 -16.80 -9.79 -8.94
N ASN A 201 -15.63 -9.60 -8.34
CA ASN A 201 -14.43 -9.32 -9.13
C ASN A 201 -13.27 -10.21 -8.72
N TRP A 202 -12.40 -10.46 -9.70
CA TRP A 202 -11.24 -11.33 -9.55
C TRP A 202 -10.03 -10.72 -10.25
N ASP A 203 -8.87 -10.89 -9.64
CA ASP A 203 -7.56 -10.62 -10.21
C ASP A 203 -6.69 -11.86 -10.01
N CYS A 204 -6.41 -12.56 -11.08
CA CYS A 204 -5.59 -13.76 -11.14
C CYS A 204 -4.35 -13.56 -12.03
N GLU A 205 -4.08 -12.35 -12.52
CA GLU A 205 -3.01 -12.09 -13.51
C GLU A 205 -1.61 -12.44 -12.98
N ARG A 206 -1.44 -12.38 -11.65
CA ARG A 206 -0.18 -12.71 -10.97
C ARG A 206 -0.05 -14.18 -10.61
N GLY A 207 -1.02 -15.00 -11.00
CA GLY A 207 -1.04 -16.44 -10.76
C GLY A 207 -1.28 -16.83 -9.30
N ASN A 208 -1.01 -18.10 -9.00
CA ASN A 208 -1.11 -18.68 -7.66
C ASN A 208 -0.20 -17.92 -6.67
N GLY A 209 -0.67 -17.68 -5.46
CA GLY A 209 0.05 -16.90 -4.43
C GLY A 209 -0.41 -15.45 -4.31
N GLN A 210 -1.04 -14.91 -5.36
CA GLN A 210 -1.35 -13.48 -5.46
C GLN A 210 -2.73 -13.20 -6.04
N SER A 211 -3.56 -14.22 -6.27
CA SER A 211 -4.91 -14.02 -6.73
C SER A 211 -5.78 -13.33 -5.68
N VAL A 212 -6.71 -12.50 -6.10
CA VAL A 212 -7.65 -11.80 -5.23
C VAL A 212 -9.05 -11.97 -5.79
N TYR A 213 -9.99 -12.34 -4.91
CA TYR A 213 -11.41 -12.40 -5.23
C TYR A 213 -12.16 -11.54 -4.22
N ASN A 214 -13.08 -10.72 -4.71
CA ASN A 214 -13.97 -9.92 -3.88
C ASN A 214 -15.42 -10.16 -4.27
N ILE A 215 -16.29 -10.23 -3.26
CA ILE A 215 -17.74 -10.18 -3.44
C ILE A 215 -18.28 -9.00 -2.65
N PHE A 216 -19.06 -8.18 -3.33
CA PHE A 216 -19.80 -7.07 -2.77
C PHE A 216 -21.30 -7.33 -2.88
N LEU A 217 -22.02 -7.02 -1.81
CA LEU A 217 -23.48 -7.04 -1.76
C LEU A 217 -23.96 -5.63 -1.44
N ASN A 218 -24.80 -5.05 -2.30
CA ASN A 218 -25.28 -3.67 -2.22
C ASN A 218 -24.13 -2.66 -2.05
N GLY A 219 -23.00 -2.92 -2.73
CA GLY A 219 -21.81 -2.07 -2.69
C GLY A 219 -20.94 -2.22 -1.43
N LYS A 220 -21.29 -3.14 -0.52
CA LYS A 220 -20.52 -3.43 0.70
C LYS A 220 -19.72 -4.72 0.55
N SER A 221 -18.45 -4.70 0.95
CA SER A 221 -17.57 -5.88 0.89
C SER A 221 -18.07 -6.98 1.84
N VAL A 222 -18.34 -8.18 1.30
CA VAL A 222 -18.82 -9.33 2.07
C VAL A 222 -17.74 -10.42 2.18
N ILE A 223 -17.16 -10.81 1.04
CA ILE A 223 -16.09 -11.80 0.97
C ILE A 223 -14.89 -11.16 0.30
N ARG A 224 -13.71 -11.35 0.89
CA ARG A 224 -12.43 -11.07 0.25
C ARG A 224 -11.48 -12.22 0.54
N VAL A 225 -10.93 -12.81 -0.52
CA VAL A 225 -9.96 -13.90 -0.41
C VAL A 225 -8.70 -13.51 -1.17
N ILE A 226 -7.55 -13.70 -0.54
CA ILE A 226 -6.22 -13.53 -1.16
C ILE A 226 -5.58 -14.91 -1.26
N ASP A 227 -4.91 -15.20 -2.36
CA ASP A 227 -4.30 -16.48 -2.68
C ASP A 227 -5.31 -17.64 -2.68
N ALA A 228 -6.47 -17.43 -3.29
CA ALA A 228 -7.43 -18.51 -3.49
C ALA A 228 -7.07 -19.40 -4.70
N GLY A 229 -5.85 -19.33 -5.22
CA GLY A 229 -5.46 -19.90 -6.53
C GLY A 229 -5.98 -19.09 -7.72
N ALA A 230 -5.32 -19.21 -8.87
CA ALA A 230 -5.75 -18.58 -10.11
C ALA A 230 -6.79 -19.45 -10.83
N LEU A 231 -7.76 -18.82 -11.49
CA LEU A 231 -8.64 -19.52 -12.42
C LEU A 231 -7.81 -20.01 -13.61
N GLU A 232 -7.98 -21.27 -14.00
CA GLU A 232 -7.36 -21.80 -15.22
C GLU A 232 -8.21 -21.45 -16.45
N ASP A 233 -7.77 -21.82 -17.65
CA ASP A 233 -8.56 -21.60 -18.86
C ASP A 233 -9.92 -22.32 -18.78
N GLY A 234 -10.94 -21.70 -19.36
CA GLY A 234 -12.34 -22.14 -19.29
C GLY A 234 -12.86 -22.62 -20.63
N ASP A 235 -12.06 -23.34 -21.42
CA ASP A 235 -12.53 -23.86 -22.71
C ASP A 235 -13.83 -24.69 -22.54
N GLY A 236 -14.86 -24.31 -23.29
CA GLY A 236 -16.21 -24.86 -23.18
C GLY A 236 -17.00 -24.49 -21.92
N ALA A 237 -16.49 -23.57 -21.09
CA ALA A 237 -17.19 -23.05 -19.91
C ALA A 237 -18.39 -22.18 -20.30
N ARG A 238 -19.34 -22.10 -19.38
CA ARG A 238 -20.55 -21.28 -19.52
C ARG A 238 -20.73 -20.39 -18.31
N LEU A 239 -21.41 -19.28 -18.53
CA LEU A 239 -21.91 -18.39 -17.49
C LEU A 239 -23.32 -18.84 -17.13
N HIS A 240 -23.49 -19.37 -15.92
CA HIS A 240 -24.75 -19.82 -15.35
C HIS A 240 -25.37 -18.70 -14.53
N VAL A 241 -26.63 -18.39 -14.81
CA VAL A 241 -27.35 -17.25 -14.21
C VAL A 241 -28.57 -17.79 -13.48
N GLY A 242 -28.54 -17.78 -12.14
CA GLY A 242 -29.67 -18.21 -11.31
C GLY A 242 -29.90 -19.72 -11.21
N ILE A 243 -28.95 -20.57 -11.61
CA ILE A 243 -29.11 -22.03 -11.65
C ILE A 243 -27.79 -22.81 -11.47
N TRP A 244 -27.88 -24.04 -10.93
CA TRP A 244 -26.87 -25.09 -11.10
C TRP A 244 -27.26 -26.11 -12.17
N ASP A 245 -26.33 -26.43 -13.05
CA ASP A 245 -26.52 -27.41 -14.13
C ASP A 245 -26.43 -28.89 -13.72
N TYR A 246 -26.06 -29.20 -12.48
CA TYR A 246 -26.05 -30.56 -11.92
C TYR A 246 -27.13 -30.76 -10.85
N GLY A 247 -27.68 -29.66 -10.32
CA GLY A 247 -28.66 -29.66 -9.26
C GLY A 247 -29.84 -28.81 -9.68
N PHE A 248 -30.62 -29.27 -10.66
CA PHE A 248 -31.72 -28.49 -11.26
C PHE A 248 -32.85 -28.14 -10.28
N THR A 249 -32.87 -28.73 -9.08
CA THR A 249 -33.73 -28.30 -7.96
C THR A 249 -33.22 -27.05 -7.25
N HIS A 250 -31.93 -26.73 -7.37
CA HIS A 250 -31.28 -25.54 -6.87
C HIS A 250 -31.36 -24.43 -7.92
N ILE A 251 -32.28 -23.49 -7.71
CA ILE A 251 -32.53 -22.33 -8.56
C ILE A 251 -32.77 -21.11 -7.66
N LEU A 252 -32.58 -19.91 -8.18
CA LEU A 252 -32.76 -18.69 -7.39
C LEU A 252 -34.17 -18.53 -6.82
N ARG A 253 -35.21 -19.03 -7.50
CA ARG A 253 -36.63 -18.82 -7.13
C ARG A 253 -36.96 -17.33 -7.10
N GLY A 254 -36.59 -16.65 -8.17
CA GLY A 254 -36.59 -15.20 -8.20
C GLY A 254 -36.31 -14.64 -9.58
N LYS A 255 -35.76 -13.43 -9.60
CA LYS A 255 -35.41 -12.72 -10.83
C LYS A 255 -33.98 -12.23 -10.80
N ILE A 256 -33.38 -12.16 -11.98
CA ILE A 256 -32.06 -11.55 -12.20
C ILE A 256 -32.23 -10.47 -13.27
N ASP A 257 -31.50 -9.38 -13.08
CA ASP A 257 -31.53 -8.22 -13.95
C ASP A 257 -30.12 -7.63 -14.12
N GLU A 258 -29.89 -6.90 -15.21
CA GLU A 258 -28.69 -6.08 -15.44
C GLU A 258 -27.36 -6.84 -15.29
N LEU A 259 -27.28 -8.04 -15.86
CA LEU A 259 -26.04 -8.81 -15.87
C LEU A 259 -25.00 -8.09 -16.74
N ARG A 260 -23.83 -7.81 -16.18
CA ARG A 260 -22.71 -7.20 -16.90
C ARG A 260 -21.38 -7.84 -16.49
N VAL A 261 -20.56 -8.19 -17.48
CA VAL A 261 -19.23 -8.76 -17.30
C VAL A 261 -18.19 -7.89 -17.99
N THR A 262 -17.07 -7.62 -17.33
CA THR A 262 -15.95 -6.82 -17.83
C THR A 262 -14.60 -7.51 -17.62
N ASP A 263 -13.57 -7.01 -18.31
CA ASP A 263 -12.19 -7.52 -18.24
C ASP A 263 -11.30 -6.80 -17.20
N GLN A 264 -11.87 -5.92 -16.39
CA GLN A 264 -11.17 -5.19 -15.34
C GLN A 264 -11.82 -5.41 -13.97
N VAL A 265 -11.02 -5.32 -12.91
CA VAL A 265 -11.51 -5.12 -11.54
C VAL A 265 -11.99 -3.69 -11.41
N GLU A 266 -13.29 -3.47 -11.28
CA GLU A 266 -13.87 -2.12 -11.18
C GLU A 266 -13.77 -1.54 -9.76
N HIS A 267 -13.99 -2.36 -8.73
CA HIS A 267 -13.97 -1.91 -7.33
C HIS A 267 -13.10 -2.80 -6.43
N THR A 268 -12.29 -2.17 -5.59
CA THR A 268 -11.45 -2.87 -4.58
C THR A 268 -11.87 -2.58 -3.14
N LYS A 269 -12.88 -1.71 -2.97
CA LYS A 269 -13.43 -1.22 -1.71
C LYS A 269 -14.93 -0.98 -1.89
N ASP A 270 -15.62 -0.68 -0.79
CA ASP A 270 -17.03 -0.30 -0.79
C ASP A 270 -17.32 0.81 -1.82
N PHE A 271 -18.46 0.70 -2.48
CA PHE A 271 -18.92 1.63 -3.51
C PHE A 271 -20.43 1.82 -3.43
N VAL A 272 -20.94 2.78 -4.21
CA VAL A 272 -22.39 2.99 -4.35
C VAL A 272 -22.85 2.23 -5.59
N PRO A 273 -23.76 1.25 -5.48
CA PRO A 273 -24.29 0.53 -6.64
C PRO A 273 -24.91 1.46 -7.68
N PRO A 274 -24.95 1.06 -8.96
CA PRO A 274 -25.59 1.84 -10.01
C PRO A 274 -27.05 2.15 -9.69
N THR A 275 -27.45 3.41 -9.83
CA THR A 275 -28.84 3.86 -9.64
C THR A 275 -29.63 3.93 -10.95
N THR A 276 -28.95 3.73 -12.08
CA THR A 276 -29.54 3.68 -13.42
C THR A 276 -28.93 2.52 -14.23
N PRO A 277 -29.62 2.01 -15.26
CA PRO A 277 -29.06 1.00 -16.17
C PRO A 277 -27.73 1.45 -16.77
N ARG A 278 -26.82 0.49 -16.98
CA ARG A 278 -25.56 0.78 -17.69
C ARG A 278 -25.84 0.98 -19.18
N ALA A 279 -25.18 1.94 -19.83
CA ALA A 279 -25.38 2.11 -21.26
C ALA A 279 -24.84 0.91 -22.05
N THR A 280 -25.61 0.41 -23.03
CA THR A 280 -25.22 -0.74 -23.86
C THR A 280 -24.18 -0.33 -24.92
N PRO A 281 -23.06 -1.05 -25.06
CA PRO A 281 -22.09 -0.78 -26.13
C PRO A 281 -22.74 -0.79 -27.52
N GLY A 282 -22.28 0.12 -28.40
CA GLY A 282 -22.88 0.33 -29.72
C GLY A 282 -24.07 1.30 -29.74
N THR A 283 -24.43 1.91 -28.60
CA THR A 283 -25.49 2.94 -28.51
C THR A 283 -24.92 4.35 -28.30
N SER A 284 -25.67 5.37 -28.69
CA SER A 284 -25.27 6.77 -28.49
C SER A 284 -25.11 7.12 -27.01
N ASN A 285 -25.93 6.51 -26.14
CA ASN A 285 -25.81 6.67 -24.69
C ASN A 285 -24.50 6.10 -24.16
N TYR A 286 -24.03 4.97 -24.72
CA TYR A 286 -22.73 4.40 -24.36
C TYR A 286 -21.59 5.31 -24.79
N ALA A 287 -21.59 5.79 -26.04
CA ALA A 287 -20.58 6.73 -26.50
C ALA A 287 -20.50 7.98 -25.60
N LYS A 288 -21.65 8.55 -25.22
CA LYS A 288 -21.73 9.69 -24.27
C LYS A 288 -21.17 9.35 -22.89
N ALA A 289 -21.56 8.20 -22.33
CA ALA A 289 -21.12 7.77 -21.01
C ALA A 289 -19.61 7.48 -20.96
N THR A 290 -19.09 6.77 -21.97
CA THR A 290 -17.66 6.43 -22.09
C THR A 290 -16.84 7.68 -22.33
N HIS A 291 -17.29 8.61 -23.18
CA HIS A 291 -16.62 9.90 -23.41
C HIS A 291 -16.55 10.74 -22.14
N SER A 292 -17.67 10.88 -21.42
CA SER A 292 -17.72 11.59 -20.13
C SER A 292 -16.76 10.96 -19.11
N THR A 293 -16.70 9.63 -19.08
CA THR A 293 -15.78 8.89 -18.20
C THR A 293 -14.32 9.11 -18.59
N ALA A 294 -14.00 9.10 -19.89
CA ALA A 294 -12.67 9.38 -20.42
C ALA A 294 -12.22 10.81 -20.07
N ILE A 295 -13.10 11.81 -20.15
CA ILE A 295 -12.81 13.19 -19.71
C ILE A 295 -12.44 13.23 -18.22
N LYS A 296 -13.23 12.57 -17.35
CA LYS A 296 -12.95 12.54 -15.91
C LYS A 296 -11.59 11.87 -15.63
N ARG A 297 -11.31 10.76 -16.32
CA ARG A 297 -10.03 10.04 -16.21
C ARG A 297 -8.85 10.84 -16.75
N LEU A 298 -9.04 11.60 -17.83
CA LEU A 298 -8.00 12.48 -18.36
C LEU A 298 -7.64 13.58 -17.36
N LYS A 299 -8.64 14.17 -16.69
CA LYS A 299 -8.40 15.14 -15.60
C LYS A 299 -7.57 14.52 -14.47
N GLN A 300 -7.90 13.29 -14.06
CA GLN A 300 -7.14 12.56 -13.05
C GLN A 300 -5.70 12.28 -13.51
N PHE A 301 -5.53 11.83 -14.76
CA PHE A 301 -4.22 11.55 -15.34
C PHE A 301 -3.33 12.80 -15.41
N ASN A 302 -3.90 13.95 -15.78
CA ASN A 302 -3.18 15.22 -15.78
C ASN A 302 -2.72 15.62 -14.37
N ALA A 303 -3.57 15.44 -13.35
CA ALA A 303 -3.21 15.72 -11.96
C ALA A 303 -2.11 14.76 -11.44
N GLU A 304 -2.13 13.49 -11.84
CA GLU A 304 -1.07 12.51 -11.57
C GLU A 304 0.27 12.96 -12.17
N ILE A 305 0.26 13.35 -13.45
CA ILE A 305 1.44 13.85 -14.15
C ILE A 305 1.97 15.12 -13.47
N GLU A 306 1.11 16.07 -13.12
CA GLU A 306 1.49 17.32 -12.46
C GLU A 306 2.15 17.05 -11.10
N SER A 307 1.60 16.12 -10.32
CA SER A 307 2.17 15.70 -9.05
C SER A 307 3.57 15.10 -9.22
N LEU A 308 3.76 14.25 -10.25
CA LEU A 308 5.07 13.68 -10.58
C LEU A 308 6.08 14.76 -11.01
N MET A 309 5.68 15.74 -11.83
CA MET A 309 6.57 16.83 -12.23
C MET A 309 7.06 17.63 -11.02
N ASN A 310 6.16 17.92 -10.07
CA ASN A 310 6.50 18.63 -8.84
C ASN A 310 7.47 17.84 -7.96
N TYR A 311 7.44 16.51 -8.03
CA TYR A 311 8.34 15.63 -7.28
C TYR A 311 9.70 15.43 -7.96
N SER A 312 9.73 15.08 -9.25
CA SER A 312 10.96 14.67 -9.93
C SER A 312 11.66 15.77 -10.72
N GLY A 313 10.98 16.90 -10.96
CA GLY A 313 11.34 17.84 -12.02
C GLY A 313 11.08 17.25 -13.42
N ALA A 314 10.72 18.10 -14.38
CA ALA A 314 10.47 17.69 -15.77
C ALA A 314 11.73 17.76 -16.68
N VAL A 315 12.85 18.23 -16.13
CA VAL A 315 14.06 18.61 -16.87
C VAL A 315 15.13 17.52 -16.76
N GLY A 316 15.61 17.01 -17.90
CA GLY A 316 16.68 16.01 -18.00
C GLY A 316 16.33 14.76 -18.82
N ASP A 317 17.31 13.88 -19.00
CA ASP A 317 17.24 12.65 -19.83
C ASP A 317 16.98 11.37 -19.03
N SER A 318 16.49 11.49 -17.79
CA SER A 318 16.12 10.32 -17.00
C SER A 318 14.91 9.60 -17.62
N ASP A 319 14.83 8.28 -17.45
CA ASP A 319 13.69 7.48 -17.93
C ASP A 319 12.35 8.02 -17.41
N ALA A 320 12.31 8.49 -16.15
CA ALA A 320 11.13 9.08 -15.55
C ALA A 320 10.73 10.41 -16.23
N ALA A 321 11.69 11.30 -16.51
CA ALA A 321 11.43 12.56 -17.20
C ALA A 321 10.95 12.33 -18.64
N ARG A 322 11.52 11.33 -19.34
CA ARG A 322 11.04 10.89 -20.66
C ARG A 322 9.61 10.38 -20.60
N THR A 323 9.28 9.47 -19.67
CA THR A 323 7.92 8.94 -19.51
C THR A 323 6.91 10.05 -19.17
N ILE A 324 7.29 11.03 -18.33
CA ILE A 324 6.43 12.19 -18.02
C ILE A 324 6.14 13.00 -19.30
N ARG A 325 7.16 13.32 -20.12
CA ARG A 325 6.99 14.05 -21.38
C ARG A 325 6.12 13.30 -22.39
N GLU A 326 6.35 12.00 -22.55
CA GLU A 326 5.53 11.13 -23.40
C GLU A 326 4.07 11.11 -22.91
N SER A 327 3.86 11.00 -21.59
CA SER A 327 2.53 11.01 -20.98
C SER A 327 1.81 12.34 -21.17
N GLN A 328 2.52 13.47 -21.08
CA GLN A 328 1.97 14.79 -21.40
C GLN A 328 1.57 14.92 -22.88
N ALA A 329 2.39 14.41 -23.79
CA ALA A 329 2.07 14.42 -25.22
C ALA A 329 0.81 13.59 -25.52
N ILE A 330 0.71 12.39 -24.93
CA ILE A 330 -0.49 11.54 -25.06
C ILE A 330 -1.71 12.22 -24.42
N ALA A 331 -1.58 12.83 -23.24
CA ALA A 331 -2.69 13.54 -22.61
C ALA A 331 -3.22 14.70 -23.48
N LYS A 332 -2.34 15.44 -24.16
CA LYS A 332 -2.72 16.50 -25.12
C LYS A 332 -3.38 15.94 -26.39
N GLU A 333 -2.92 14.79 -26.87
CA GLU A 333 -3.55 14.07 -27.98
C GLU A 333 -4.97 13.63 -27.59
N VAL A 334 -5.11 12.93 -26.45
CA VAL A 334 -6.38 12.48 -25.90
C VAL A 334 -7.36 13.64 -25.68
N ALA A 335 -6.88 14.76 -25.13
CA ALA A 335 -7.70 15.96 -24.94
C ALA A 335 -8.29 16.47 -26.27
N ARG A 336 -7.44 16.63 -27.30
CA ARG A 336 -7.88 17.10 -28.62
C ARG A 336 -8.86 16.13 -29.27
N THR A 337 -8.60 14.82 -29.18
CA THR A 337 -9.51 13.81 -29.75
C THR A 337 -10.86 13.82 -29.03
N LEU A 338 -10.88 13.85 -27.69
CA LEU A 338 -12.13 13.94 -26.92
C LEU A 338 -12.91 15.22 -27.25
N GLU A 339 -12.23 16.35 -27.40
CA GLU A 339 -12.86 17.61 -27.82
C GLU A 339 -13.44 17.51 -29.23
N SER A 340 -12.71 16.91 -30.17
CA SER A 340 -13.19 16.72 -31.55
C SER A 340 -14.41 15.82 -31.64
N LEU A 341 -14.53 14.83 -30.75
CA LEU A 341 -15.68 13.91 -30.69
C LEU A 341 -16.94 14.57 -30.09
N ASN A 342 -16.80 15.72 -29.42
CA ASN A 342 -17.90 16.34 -28.67
C ASN A 342 -19.08 16.76 -29.57
N SER A 343 -18.79 17.26 -30.77
CA SER A 343 -19.81 17.62 -31.77
C SER A 343 -20.60 16.41 -32.26
N SER A 344 -19.94 15.26 -32.39
CA SER A 344 -20.54 14.00 -32.84
C SER A 344 -21.43 13.32 -31.79
N LEU A 345 -21.33 13.71 -30.52
CA LEU A 345 -22.15 13.16 -29.42
C LEU A 345 -23.53 13.82 -29.30
N GLY A 346 -23.64 15.09 -29.70
CA GLY A 346 -24.88 15.87 -29.62
C GLY A 346 -25.81 15.73 -30.84
N ALA A 347 -25.30 15.20 -31.95
CA ALA A 347 -26.06 14.99 -33.17
C ALA A 347 -26.74 13.61 -33.20
N ASP A 348 -27.80 13.48 -34.01
CA ASP A 348 -28.29 12.17 -34.48
C ASP A 348 -27.22 11.57 -35.40
N ASN A 349 -26.19 10.99 -34.79
CA ASN A 349 -25.05 10.46 -35.51
C ASN A 349 -25.48 9.21 -36.29
N PRO A 350 -25.43 9.22 -37.62
CA PRO A 350 -25.88 8.08 -38.42
C PRO A 350 -24.97 6.86 -38.25
N ASN A 351 -23.78 7.03 -37.66
CA ASN A 351 -22.78 5.98 -37.49
C ASN A 351 -22.31 5.85 -36.02
N VAL A 352 -23.26 5.49 -35.16
CA VAL A 352 -23.04 5.22 -33.72
C VAL A 352 -21.96 4.15 -33.45
N PRO A 353 -21.84 3.05 -34.23
CA PRO A 353 -20.80 2.05 -34.00
C PRO A 353 -19.37 2.61 -34.13
N ASP A 354 -19.12 3.44 -35.15
CA ASP A 354 -17.80 4.06 -35.35
C ASP A 354 -17.51 5.09 -34.25
N LEU A 355 -18.52 5.82 -33.80
CA LEU A 355 -18.40 6.73 -32.65
C LEU A 355 -18.03 5.98 -31.37
N CYS A 356 -18.69 4.84 -31.08
CA CYS A 356 -18.34 3.99 -29.94
C CYS A 356 -16.90 3.49 -30.05
N THR A 357 -16.50 3.02 -31.23
CA THR A 357 -15.14 2.54 -31.49
C THR A 357 -14.10 3.65 -31.27
N ALA A 358 -14.36 4.87 -31.72
CA ALA A 358 -13.47 6.01 -31.53
C ALA A 358 -13.34 6.39 -30.05
N VAL A 359 -14.45 6.40 -29.30
CA VAL A 359 -14.45 6.71 -27.87
C VAL A 359 -13.77 5.61 -27.06
N ASP A 360 -13.97 4.34 -27.39
CA ASP A 360 -13.28 3.21 -26.76
C ASP A 360 -11.78 3.27 -27.05
N ALA A 361 -11.38 3.49 -28.30
CA ALA A 361 -9.98 3.59 -28.70
C ALA A 361 -9.23 4.70 -27.93
N ILE A 362 -9.87 5.86 -27.72
CA ILE A 362 -9.24 6.95 -26.97
C ILE A 362 -9.20 6.68 -25.46
N ALA A 363 -10.22 6.01 -24.91
CA ALA A 363 -10.23 5.56 -23.52
C ALA A 363 -9.15 4.49 -23.25
N ASP A 364 -8.93 3.58 -24.19
CA ASP A 364 -7.87 2.57 -24.14
C ASP A 364 -6.48 3.19 -24.28
N ARG A 365 -6.33 4.18 -25.16
CA ARG A 365 -5.09 4.94 -25.30
C ARG A 365 -4.71 5.64 -23.99
N LEU A 366 -5.68 6.28 -23.34
CA LEU A 366 -5.50 6.89 -22.02
C LEU A 366 -5.14 5.86 -20.94
N SER A 367 -5.85 4.72 -20.92
CA SER A 367 -5.59 3.62 -19.98
C SER A 367 -4.16 3.09 -20.11
N THR A 368 -3.70 2.89 -21.34
CA THR A 368 -2.32 2.44 -21.63
C THR A 368 -1.29 3.47 -21.17
N ALA A 369 -1.54 4.76 -21.41
CA ALA A 369 -0.65 5.85 -21.02
C ALA A 369 -0.55 6.02 -19.50
N ARG A 370 -1.58 5.63 -18.74
CA ARG A 370 -1.57 5.67 -17.27
C ARG A 370 -0.67 4.60 -16.66
N LEU A 371 -0.44 3.46 -17.31
CA LEU A 371 0.32 2.35 -16.72
C LEU A 371 1.77 2.73 -16.35
N PRO A 372 2.58 3.37 -17.21
CA PRO A 372 3.92 3.82 -16.85
C PRO A 372 3.92 4.87 -15.75
N VAL A 373 3.00 5.84 -15.80
CA VAL A 373 2.83 6.89 -14.79
C VAL A 373 2.48 6.27 -13.44
N HIS A 374 1.56 5.31 -13.40
CA HIS A 374 1.20 4.60 -12.18
C HIS A 374 2.38 3.79 -11.62
N ARG A 375 3.17 3.12 -12.47
CA ARG A 375 4.39 2.41 -12.02
C ARG A 375 5.44 3.37 -11.44
N ILE A 376 5.65 4.52 -12.08
CA ILE A 376 6.57 5.55 -11.58
C ILE A 376 6.05 6.11 -10.27
N THR A 377 4.76 6.43 -10.18
CA THR A 377 4.10 6.93 -8.97
C THR A 377 4.20 5.91 -7.84
N ALA A 378 3.95 4.63 -8.09
CA ALA A 378 4.10 3.56 -7.11
C ALA A 378 5.55 3.40 -6.64
N LYS A 379 6.53 3.43 -7.56
CA LYS A 379 7.95 3.41 -7.20
C LYS A 379 8.35 4.66 -6.43
N ALA A 380 7.90 5.83 -6.86
CA ALA A 380 8.15 7.12 -6.21
C ALA A 380 7.53 7.14 -4.82
N ALA A 381 6.37 6.53 -4.61
CA ALA A 381 5.76 6.40 -3.29
C ALA A 381 6.44 5.36 -2.41
N VAL A 382 6.98 4.26 -2.96
CA VAL A 382 7.82 3.33 -2.18
C VAL A 382 9.12 4.01 -1.77
N LEU A 383 9.75 4.76 -2.68
CA LEU A 383 10.94 5.55 -2.40
C LEU A 383 10.63 6.67 -1.42
N ALA A 384 9.53 7.40 -1.62
CA ALA A 384 9.07 8.43 -0.71
C ALA A 384 8.71 7.82 0.65
N ALA A 385 8.12 6.63 0.73
CA ALA A 385 7.85 5.95 2.00
C ALA A 385 9.10 5.34 2.65
N ALA A 386 10.16 5.06 1.87
CA ALA A 386 11.46 4.60 2.36
C ALA A 386 12.34 5.78 2.79
N GLU A 387 12.22 6.91 2.11
CA GLU A 387 12.87 8.19 2.39
C GLU A 387 12.16 8.90 3.53
N ASP A 388 10.82 8.83 3.58
CA ASP A 388 10.01 9.13 4.75
C ASP A 388 10.46 8.19 5.87
N ARG A 389 10.52 6.85 5.72
CA ARG A 389 11.13 5.98 6.76
C ARG A 389 12.57 6.33 7.16
N ARG A 390 13.38 6.90 6.27
CA ARG A 390 14.74 7.42 6.56
C ARG A 390 14.75 8.81 7.18
N SER A 391 13.75 9.63 6.91
CA SER A 391 13.53 10.95 7.51
C SER A 391 12.82 10.79 8.86
N LEU A 392 12.03 9.74 9.00
CA LEU A 392 11.37 9.19 10.18
C LEU A 392 12.34 8.39 11.07
N LEU A 393 13.52 8.02 10.58
CA LEU A 393 14.68 7.69 11.43
C LEU A 393 15.07 8.87 12.37
N PHE A 394 14.50 10.06 12.12
CA PHE A 394 14.52 11.22 13.01
C PHE A 394 13.11 11.73 13.40
N LYS A 395 12.02 11.02 13.03
CA LYS A 395 10.66 11.56 13.14
C LYS A 395 9.49 10.55 13.26
N ASP A 396 9.74 9.25 13.44
CA ASP A 396 8.70 8.26 13.77
C ASP A 396 8.24 8.45 15.23
N LEU A 397 7.31 9.38 15.41
CA LEU A 397 6.39 9.44 16.55
C LEU A 397 5.01 9.81 16.01
N ASP A 398 4.27 8.75 15.65
CA ASP A 398 2.80 8.59 15.72
C ASP A 398 1.90 9.68 15.09
N ASP A 399 1.14 9.34 14.05
CA ASP A 399 0.05 10.19 13.55
C ASP A 399 -1.09 9.34 12.95
N GLU A 400 -1.94 8.77 13.82
CA GLU A 400 -3.38 8.66 13.53
C GLU A 400 -4.15 8.64 14.87
N LEU A 401 -5.04 9.62 15.07
CA LEU A 401 -5.86 9.78 16.27
C LEU A 401 -7.15 8.95 16.12
N VAL A 402 -7.39 8.03 17.04
CA VAL A 402 -8.69 7.35 17.21
C VAL A 402 -9.45 8.08 18.31
N GLY A 403 -10.20 9.12 17.95
CA GLY A 403 -10.78 10.06 18.92
C GLY A 403 -9.69 10.91 19.58
N ASP A 404 -9.74 11.07 20.92
CA ASP A 404 -8.71 11.80 21.71
C ASP A 404 -7.44 10.95 21.99
N ALA A 405 -7.36 9.72 21.48
CA ALA A 405 -6.26 8.79 21.75
C ALA A 405 -5.34 8.63 20.53
N MET A 406 -4.03 8.76 20.74
CA MET A 406 -3.00 8.54 19.71
C MET A 406 -2.77 7.04 19.46
N ILE A 407 -2.50 6.61 18.24
CA ILE A 407 -2.00 5.25 17.99
C ILE A 407 -0.48 5.26 18.21
N LEU A 408 0.02 4.49 19.18
CA LEU A 408 1.48 4.28 19.34
C LEU A 408 1.93 3.07 18.52
N SER A 409 2.74 3.31 17.49
CA SER A 409 3.40 2.28 16.70
C SER A 409 4.92 2.49 16.71
N GLY A 410 5.56 2.13 17.82
CA GLY A 410 7.02 2.19 17.90
C GLY A 410 7.56 2.50 19.29
N ARG A 411 8.84 2.82 19.32
CA ARG A 411 9.62 3.12 20.52
C ARG A 411 9.57 4.61 20.82
N GLN A 412 9.26 4.96 22.07
CA GLN A 412 9.09 6.32 22.55
C GLN A 412 10.36 6.83 23.21
N LEU A 413 10.94 7.94 22.71
CA LEU A 413 12.29 8.40 23.05
C LEU A 413 12.36 9.66 23.94
N PHE A 414 11.21 10.17 24.41
CA PHE A 414 11.09 11.36 25.28
C PHE A 414 11.78 12.64 24.75
N ILE A 415 12.06 12.72 23.44
CA ILE A 415 12.66 13.90 22.80
C ILE A 415 11.70 15.10 22.89
N ASP A 416 10.41 14.85 22.93
CA ASP A 416 9.34 15.83 23.09
C ASP A 416 8.31 15.37 24.14
N ASP A 417 7.23 16.14 24.27
CA ASP A 417 6.10 15.87 25.17
C ASP A 417 4.93 15.18 24.47
N TYR A 418 5.14 14.60 23.28
CA TYR A 418 4.07 14.06 22.46
C TYR A 418 3.27 13.00 23.21
N VAL A 419 3.96 12.02 23.81
CA VAL A 419 3.35 10.95 24.59
C VAL A 419 3.14 11.31 26.07
N ILE A 420 3.64 12.47 26.54
CA ILE A 420 3.62 12.84 27.95
C ILE A 420 2.43 13.75 28.24
N GLU A 421 1.60 13.34 29.21
CA GLU A 421 0.55 14.19 29.76
C GLU A 421 1.08 14.97 30.96
N SER A 422 1.80 14.31 31.87
CA SER A 422 2.39 14.99 33.02
C SER A 422 3.63 14.28 33.55
N ILE A 423 4.53 15.06 34.13
CA ILE A 423 5.69 14.61 34.88
C ILE A 423 5.64 15.26 36.26
N LYS A 424 5.78 14.47 37.32
CA LYS A 424 5.88 14.95 38.70
C LYS A 424 7.10 14.33 39.38
N GLY A 425 8.00 15.15 39.92
CA GLY A 425 9.21 14.66 40.60
C GLY A 425 10.29 14.09 39.68
N LEU A 426 10.16 14.22 38.34
CA LEU A 426 11.16 13.78 37.37
C LEU A 426 11.72 14.96 36.58
N LYS A 427 12.95 14.83 36.09
CA LYS A 427 13.63 15.81 35.22
C LYS A 427 14.00 15.17 33.90
N ARG A 428 13.76 15.87 32.77
CA ARG A 428 14.27 15.44 31.46
C ARG A 428 15.69 15.96 31.26
N GLU A 429 16.60 15.09 30.87
CA GLU A 429 18.00 15.43 30.58
C GLU A 429 18.37 15.00 29.16
N SER A 430 19.09 15.88 28.44
CA SER A 430 19.70 15.57 27.16
C SER A 430 21.13 15.11 27.41
N ASN A 431 21.44 13.86 27.08
CA ASN A 431 22.76 13.28 27.25
C ASN A 431 23.59 13.56 25.98
N SER A 432 24.26 14.72 25.93
CA SER A 432 25.13 15.12 24.81
C SER A 432 26.60 14.72 25.00
N GLN A 433 26.96 14.08 26.12
CA GLN A 433 28.34 13.66 26.37
C GLN A 433 28.62 12.29 25.74
N LEU A 434 29.34 12.33 24.63
CA LEU A 434 30.04 11.19 24.06
C LEU A 434 31.18 10.82 25.02
N ALA A 435 31.32 9.54 25.38
CA ALA A 435 32.52 9.10 26.09
C ALA A 435 33.70 9.20 25.11
N GLU A 436 34.61 10.15 25.35
CA GLU A 436 35.89 10.23 24.66
C GLU A 436 36.87 9.23 25.31
N GLU A 437 37.26 8.20 24.57
CA GLU A 437 38.51 7.49 24.85
C GLU A 437 39.62 8.14 24.01
N GLU A 438 40.55 8.84 24.67
CA GLU A 438 41.74 9.38 24.00
C GLU A 438 42.71 8.24 23.62
N LEU A 439 42.82 7.97 22.31
CA LEU A 439 43.97 7.28 21.73
C LEU A 439 44.79 8.30 20.92
N GLY A 440 45.89 8.78 21.50
CA GLY A 440 47.13 9.29 20.87
C GLY A 440 47.05 10.24 19.65
N LYS A 441 47.66 11.42 19.81
CA LYS A 441 47.73 12.59 18.90
C LYS A 441 47.82 12.34 17.37
N LEU A 442 47.10 13.23 16.68
CA LEU A 442 47.03 13.45 15.24
C LEU A 442 47.89 14.66 14.83
N GLU A 443 48.75 14.53 13.82
CA GLU A 443 49.08 15.65 12.93
C GLU A 443 49.32 15.15 11.50
N THR A 444 48.38 15.43 10.59
CA THR A 444 48.64 15.90 9.22
C THR A 444 47.33 16.37 8.60
N GLN A 445 47.43 17.46 7.84
CA GLN A 445 46.32 18.20 7.27
C GLN A 445 45.76 17.50 6.02
N SER A 446 44.43 17.39 5.97
CA SER A 446 43.56 17.26 4.80
C SER A 446 43.52 15.93 4.03
N ALA A 447 42.33 15.31 3.92
CA ALA A 447 41.45 15.47 2.75
C ALA A 447 40.29 14.45 2.78
N ARG A 448 39.20 14.82 2.08
CA ARG A 448 37.89 14.17 2.05
C ARG A 448 37.95 12.64 2.04
N SER A 449 37.18 12.01 2.93
CA SER A 449 37.05 10.55 3.02
C SER A 449 35.58 10.12 2.95
N SER A 450 35.34 8.95 2.33
CA SER A 450 34.02 8.33 2.20
C SER A 450 34.07 6.91 2.75
N LEU A 451 33.25 6.64 3.76
CA LEU A 451 33.10 5.34 4.41
C LEU A 451 31.77 4.69 3.99
N LEU A 452 31.83 3.44 3.54
CA LEU A 452 30.67 2.66 3.14
C LEU A 452 30.71 1.26 3.77
N TYR A 453 29.59 0.80 4.32
CA TYR A 453 29.43 -0.61 4.68
C TYR A 453 28.75 -1.37 3.54
N ASP A 454 29.43 -2.39 3.02
CA ASP A 454 28.90 -3.29 2.00
C ASP A 454 28.20 -4.48 2.68
N GLY A 455 26.87 -4.46 2.71
CA GLY A 455 26.07 -5.50 3.35
C GLY A 455 26.15 -6.88 2.67
N LYS A 456 26.59 -6.94 1.41
CA LYS A 456 26.77 -8.21 0.66
C LYS A 456 28.11 -8.85 0.99
N GLU A 457 29.15 -8.04 1.09
CA GLU A 457 30.52 -8.50 1.42
C GLU A 457 30.81 -8.52 2.93
N ARG A 458 29.91 -7.95 3.75
CA ARG A 458 30.06 -7.79 5.20
C ARG A 458 31.35 -7.08 5.59
N GLN A 459 31.72 -6.05 4.83
CA GLN A 459 32.95 -5.28 5.04
C GLN A 459 32.68 -3.78 4.97
N PHE A 460 33.37 -3.04 5.82
CA PHE A 460 33.54 -1.59 5.72
C PHE A 460 34.60 -1.28 4.66
N LYS A 461 34.35 -0.24 3.87
CA LYS A 461 35.17 0.20 2.74
C LYS A 461 35.41 1.70 2.87
N LEU A 462 36.68 2.10 2.87
CA LEU A 462 37.11 3.49 3.04
C LEU A 462 37.89 3.95 1.81
N TRP A 463 37.50 5.09 1.26
CA TRP A 463 38.28 5.84 0.28
C TRP A 463 38.71 7.14 0.90
N CYS A 464 40.01 7.43 0.90
CA CYS A 464 40.54 8.70 1.36
C CYS A 464 41.48 9.27 0.31
N VAL A 465 41.43 10.59 0.14
CA VAL A 465 42.47 11.32 -0.57
C VAL A 465 43.49 11.74 0.48
N VAL A 466 44.78 11.54 0.22
CA VAL A 466 45.86 11.92 1.12
C VAL A 466 46.84 12.79 0.35
N GLU A 467 47.17 13.97 0.88
CA GLU A 467 48.21 14.80 0.28
C GLU A 467 49.59 14.14 0.50
N SER A 468 50.34 13.92 -0.58
CA SER A 468 51.72 13.46 -0.47
C SER A 468 52.66 14.65 -0.24
N SER A 469 53.78 14.40 0.45
CA SER A 469 54.85 15.37 0.71
C SER A 469 55.50 15.98 -0.55
N ARG A 470 55.09 15.56 -1.75
CA ARG A 470 55.56 16.05 -3.05
C ARG A 470 54.48 16.72 -3.89
N GLY A 471 53.33 17.07 -3.31
CA GLY A 471 52.31 17.94 -3.94
C GLY A 471 51.28 17.27 -4.84
N ASN A 472 51.32 15.93 -5.00
CA ASN A 472 50.28 15.19 -5.71
C ASN A 472 49.36 14.46 -4.70
N PRO A 473 48.03 14.62 -4.79
CA PRO A 473 47.09 13.89 -3.94
C PRO A 473 47.00 12.41 -4.36
N LEU A 474 47.06 11.51 -3.37
CA LEU A 474 46.94 10.07 -3.53
C LEU A 474 45.54 9.61 -3.15
N LEU A 475 44.89 8.79 -3.99
CA LEU A 475 43.64 8.14 -3.63
C LEU A 475 43.94 6.76 -3.04
N CYS A 476 43.57 6.55 -1.79
CA CYS A 476 43.81 5.33 -1.05
C CYS A 476 42.49 4.57 -0.81
N PHE A 477 42.57 3.23 -0.80
CA PHE A 477 41.44 2.34 -0.53
C PHE A 477 41.81 1.32 0.56
N ALA A 478 40.91 1.17 1.54
CA ALA A 478 41.06 0.20 2.62
C ALA A 478 39.73 -0.51 2.91
N ALA A 479 39.82 -1.75 3.39
CA ALA A 479 38.66 -2.52 3.83
C ALA A 479 38.85 -3.04 5.25
N SER A 480 37.76 -3.20 5.98
CA SER A 480 37.74 -3.76 7.33
C SER A 480 36.52 -4.65 7.54
N SER A 481 36.68 -5.79 8.20
CA SER A 481 35.56 -6.68 8.56
C SER A 481 34.83 -6.24 9.82
N ASN A 482 35.49 -5.47 10.67
CA ASN A 482 34.97 -5.04 11.99
C ASN A 482 34.95 -3.51 12.16
N GLY A 483 35.45 -2.75 11.19
CA GLY A 483 35.54 -1.29 11.23
C GLY A 483 36.73 -0.77 12.04
N LEU A 484 37.55 -1.67 12.60
CA LEU A 484 38.67 -1.35 13.49
C LEU A 484 40.01 -1.73 12.86
N ASP A 485 40.09 -2.93 12.27
CA ASP A 485 41.29 -3.44 11.61
C ASP A 485 41.20 -3.17 10.12
N TRP A 486 42.01 -2.24 9.63
CA TRP A 486 42.01 -1.81 8.24
C TRP A 486 43.15 -2.43 7.47
N GLN A 487 42.84 -3.10 6.37
CA GLN A 487 43.82 -3.75 5.53
C GLN A 487 43.64 -3.33 4.07
N LYS A 488 44.75 -3.29 3.33
CA LYS A 488 44.70 -3.20 1.88
C LYS A 488 44.15 -4.54 1.33
N PRO A 489 43.02 -4.55 0.62
CA PRO A 489 42.44 -5.81 0.17
C PRO A 489 43.35 -6.51 -0.84
N LYS A 490 43.59 -7.82 -0.63
CA LYS A 490 44.48 -8.65 -1.47
C LYS A 490 43.99 -8.81 -2.91
N ASN A 491 42.67 -8.85 -3.11
CA ASN A 491 42.06 -8.88 -4.43
C ASN A 491 41.70 -7.46 -4.84
N ARG A 492 42.21 -7.00 -5.98
CA ARG A 492 41.91 -5.70 -6.62
C ARG A 492 40.56 -5.81 -7.33
N PRO A 493 39.41 -5.52 -6.69
CA PRO A 493 38.13 -5.76 -7.33
C PRO A 493 37.88 -4.59 -8.30
N PRO A 494 37.54 -4.84 -9.57
CA PRO A 494 37.14 -3.76 -10.46
C PRO A 494 35.88 -3.09 -9.90
N LEU A 495 35.87 -1.76 -9.87
CA LEU A 495 34.67 -1.02 -9.49
C LEU A 495 33.73 -0.99 -10.70
N LYS A 496 32.57 -1.63 -10.60
CA LYS A 496 31.54 -1.59 -11.65
C LYS A 496 30.62 -0.39 -11.40
N LEU A 497 30.84 0.68 -12.17
CA LEU A 497 29.95 1.84 -12.25
C LEU A 497 29.14 1.74 -13.55
N GLY A 498 27.95 1.14 -13.47
CA GLY A 498 27.09 0.98 -14.64
C GLY A 498 27.69 0.07 -15.72
N ARG A 499 27.66 0.51 -16.99
CA ARG A 499 28.07 -0.29 -18.16
C ARG A 499 29.59 -0.32 -18.44
N ASN A 500 30.42 0.41 -17.70
CA ASN A 500 31.86 0.44 -17.90
C ASN A 500 32.62 -0.20 -16.73
N VAL A 501 33.71 -0.90 -17.05
CA VAL A 501 34.71 -1.38 -16.08
C VAL A 501 35.88 -0.41 -16.12
N SER A 502 36.18 0.23 -14.99
CA SER A 502 37.37 1.07 -14.86
C SER A 502 38.33 0.42 -13.85
N PHE A 503 39.58 0.28 -14.26
CA PHE A 503 40.69 -0.06 -13.38
C PHE A 503 41.31 1.25 -12.90
N TYR A 504 41.42 1.46 -11.59
CA TYR A 504 42.19 2.57 -11.05
C TYR A 504 43.66 2.19 -11.12
N GLU A 505 44.36 2.66 -12.16
CA GLU A 505 45.81 2.76 -12.18
C GLU A 505 46.19 4.23 -12.24
N GLN A 506 46.57 4.80 -11.10
CA GLN A 506 47.54 5.89 -11.09
C GLN A 506 48.50 5.67 -9.93
N GLY A 507 49.78 5.54 -10.30
CA GLY A 507 51.00 5.19 -9.54
C GLY A 507 50.88 5.03 -8.03
N ILE A 508 51.41 3.97 -7.42
CA ILE A 508 52.86 3.80 -7.27
C ILE A 508 53.18 2.31 -7.12
N ASN A 509 53.91 1.74 -8.08
CA ASN A 509 54.65 0.50 -7.88
C ASN A 509 56.01 0.90 -7.29
N ARG A 510 56.11 1.01 -5.95
CA ARG A 510 57.39 1.14 -5.24
C ARG A 510 57.42 0.17 -4.06
N PRO A 511 58.49 -0.64 -3.92
CA PRO A 511 58.62 -1.62 -2.86
C PRO A 511 58.78 -1.01 -1.45
N ASP A 512 59.07 0.30 -1.35
CA ASP A 512 59.48 0.95 -0.09
C ASP A 512 58.38 1.79 0.59
N PHE A 513 57.12 1.65 0.16
CA PHE A 513 56.01 2.40 0.76
C PHE A 513 55.37 1.61 1.91
N ASP A 514 55.61 2.05 3.16
CA ASP A 514 55.09 1.42 4.36
C ASP A 514 53.59 1.73 4.56
N TYR A 515 52.75 0.80 4.12
CA TYR A 515 51.30 0.88 4.28
C TYR A 515 50.87 0.73 5.75
N ASP A 516 51.61 -0.01 6.57
CA ASP A 516 51.27 -0.25 7.98
C ASP A 516 51.47 1.01 8.82
N ALA A 517 52.46 1.85 8.48
CA ALA A 517 52.66 3.16 9.11
C ALA A 517 51.50 4.14 8.83
N MET A 518 50.91 4.09 7.64
CA MET A 518 49.83 4.99 7.23
C MET A 518 48.48 4.64 7.88
N PHE A 519 48.24 3.37 8.20
CA PHE A 519 47.03 2.92 8.90
C PHE A 519 47.13 3.00 10.43
N LYS A 520 48.31 3.36 10.97
CA LYS A 520 48.51 3.63 12.41
C LYS A 520 48.00 5.00 12.87
N SER A 521 47.60 5.89 11.98
CA SER A 521 46.89 7.14 12.31
C SER A 521 45.39 6.88 12.45
N GLY A 522 44.91 6.85 13.69
CA GLY A 522 43.60 6.31 14.09
C GLY A 522 42.35 7.12 13.74
N LEU A 523 41.20 6.42 13.82
CA LEU A 523 39.83 6.96 13.80
C LEU A 523 39.30 7.02 15.25
N VAL A 524 38.62 8.10 15.62
CA VAL A 524 37.92 8.20 16.91
C VAL A 524 36.57 7.47 16.80
N LEU A 525 36.39 6.39 17.56
CA LEU A 525 35.10 5.74 17.74
C LEU A 525 34.41 6.37 18.95
N THR A 526 33.28 7.03 18.71
CA THR A 526 32.37 7.44 19.79
C THR A 526 31.16 6.52 19.81
N ALA A 527 30.96 5.82 20.93
CA ALA A 527 29.83 4.91 21.13
C ALA A 527 28.87 5.49 22.18
N THR A 528 27.58 5.51 21.87
CA THR A 528 26.51 5.89 22.81
C THR A 528 25.51 4.74 22.99
N ARG A 529 24.77 4.73 24.10
CA ARG A 529 23.65 3.82 24.32
C ARG A 529 22.69 3.98 23.15
N ARG A 530 22.29 2.88 22.52
CA ARG A 530 21.19 2.87 21.54
C ARG A 530 19.96 3.48 22.23
N ASP A 531 19.50 4.63 21.72
CA ASP A 531 18.40 5.44 22.25
C ASP A 531 18.72 6.28 23.51
N GLY A 532 20.00 6.52 23.82
CA GLY A 532 20.44 7.20 25.05
C GLY A 532 20.44 8.74 25.03
N PHE A 533 20.02 9.37 23.93
CA PHE A 533 20.16 10.82 23.71
C PHE A 533 19.36 11.67 24.71
N VAL A 534 18.21 11.18 25.17
CA VAL A 534 17.36 11.86 26.16
C VAL A 534 16.92 10.85 27.22
N SER A 535 16.87 11.26 28.47
CA SER A 535 16.34 10.45 29.56
C SER A 535 15.41 11.25 30.47
N VAL A 536 14.43 10.56 31.04
CA VAL A 536 13.63 11.06 32.17
C VAL A 536 14.21 10.47 33.45
N ASN A 537 14.58 11.33 34.38
CA ASN A 537 15.36 10.96 35.55
C ASN A 537 14.57 11.19 36.84
N ALA A 538 14.66 10.22 37.75
CA ALA A 538 14.19 10.32 39.12
C ALA A 538 15.41 10.32 40.05
N GLU A 539 15.73 11.45 40.68
CA GLU A 539 16.74 11.51 41.75
C GLU A 539 16.21 10.84 43.03
N ASN A 540 14.96 11.15 43.39
CA ASN A 540 14.19 10.50 44.44
C ASN A 540 12.98 9.80 43.78
N GLU A 541 11.77 9.96 44.31
CA GLU A 541 10.55 9.42 43.70
C GLU A 541 9.92 10.40 42.71
N GLY A 542 9.39 9.86 41.61
CA GLY A 542 8.56 10.60 40.68
C GLY A 542 7.70 9.71 39.80
N VAL A 543 6.80 10.33 39.04
CA VAL A 543 5.86 9.65 38.15
C VAL A 543 5.73 10.38 36.82
N LEU A 544 5.75 9.61 35.74
CA LEU A 544 5.41 10.04 34.39
C LEU A 544 4.06 9.45 34.03
N THR A 545 3.12 10.29 33.61
CA THR A 545 1.82 9.88 33.07
C THR A 545 1.79 10.17 31.58
N THR A 546 1.44 9.17 30.78
CA THR A 546 1.31 9.34 29.33
C THR A 546 -0.05 9.94 28.96
N ARG A 547 -0.14 10.57 27.79
CA ARG A 547 -1.44 10.82 27.15
C ARG A 547 -2.13 9.49 26.82
N ARG A 548 -3.42 9.54 26.50
CA ARG A 548 -4.18 8.36 26.07
C ARG A 548 -3.69 7.87 24.74
N PHE A 549 -3.46 6.57 24.64
CA PHE A 549 -3.04 5.94 23.41
C PHE A 549 -3.62 4.54 23.20
N VAL A 550 -3.70 4.12 21.94
CA VAL A 550 -4.00 2.76 21.51
C VAL A 550 -2.70 2.08 21.12
N VAL A 551 -2.52 0.82 21.55
CA VAL A 551 -1.26 0.11 21.39
C VAL A 551 -1.38 -1.12 20.49
N ILE A 552 -0.34 -1.35 19.70
CA ILE A 552 -0.17 -2.54 18.86
C ILE A 552 1.06 -3.30 19.36
N GLY A 553 0.86 -4.33 20.18
CA GLY A 553 1.92 -5.15 20.76
C GLY A 553 1.44 -5.96 21.96
N ASP A 554 2.09 -7.09 22.24
CA ASP A 554 1.72 -8.02 23.32
C ASP A 554 2.71 -8.01 24.49
N THR A 555 3.78 -7.20 24.42
CA THR A 555 4.82 -7.14 25.45
C THR A 555 5.34 -5.71 25.61
N LEU A 556 5.31 -5.13 26.82
CA LEU A 556 5.93 -3.83 27.11
C LEU A 556 7.43 -3.98 27.45
N VAL A 557 8.27 -3.16 26.83
CA VAL A 557 9.72 -3.16 27.01
C VAL A 557 10.23 -1.76 27.31
N LEU A 558 11.10 -1.61 28.32
CA LEU A 558 11.74 -0.36 28.71
C LEU A 558 13.25 -0.41 28.43
N SER A 559 13.81 0.72 27.99
CA SER A 559 15.25 0.99 28.09
C SER A 559 15.47 1.86 29.32
N ALA A 560 16.10 1.31 30.36
CA ALA A 560 16.27 2.00 31.62
C ALA A 560 17.58 1.65 32.32
N GLN A 561 17.99 2.54 33.22
CA GLN A 561 19.04 2.33 34.21
C GLN A 561 18.43 2.61 35.59
N ALA A 562 18.26 1.57 36.39
CA ALA A 562 17.69 1.62 37.73
C ALA A 562 18.58 0.88 38.74
N THR A 563 19.91 0.99 38.59
CA THR A 563 20.86 0.39 39.54
C THR A 563 20.75 1.12 40.88
N GLY A 564 20.36 0.42 41.95
CA GLY A 564 20.08 1.01 43.26
C GLY A 564 18.72 1.70 43.39
N GLY A 565 17.86 1.58 42.37
CA GLY A 565 16.51 2.14 42.32
C GLY A 565 15.51 1.13 41.76
N GLU A 566 14.31 1.59 41.41
CA GLU A 566 13.32 0.76 40.72
C GLU A 566 12.42 1.58 39.79
N ILE A 567 11.86 0.89 38.79
CA ILE A 567 10.77 1.38 37.95
C ILE A 567 9.59 0.39 38.03
N ARG A 568 8.37 0.92 38.19
CA ARG A 568 7.10 0.17 38.13
C ARG A 568 6.12 0.87 37.20
N VAL A 569 5.25 0.11 36.56
CA VAL A 569 4.29 0.63 35.57
C VAL A 569 2.88 0.19 35.95
N GLU A 570 1.91 1.09 35.83
CA GLU A 570 0.48 0.74 35.84
C GLU A 570 -0.18 1.14 34.52
N ALA A 571 -1.23 0.40 34.13
CA ALA A 571 -2.06 0.70 32.97
C ALA A 571 -3.48 1.12 33.38
N ILE A 572 -3.99 2.18 32.76
CA ILE A 572 -5.24 2.85 33.12
C ILE A 572 -6.18 2.85 31.91
N ASP A 573 -7.46 2.58 32.13
CA ASP A 573 -8.50 2.59 31.10
C ASP A 573 -8.96 4.00 30.70
N ALA A 574 -9.81 4.09 29.68
CA ALA A 574 -10.37 5.36 29.20
C ALA A 574 -11.18 6.14 30.26
N LEU A 575 -11.64 5.47 31.32
CA LEU A 575 -12.42 6.04 32.43
C LEU A 575 -11.53 6.44 33.63
N GLY A 576 -10.20 6.34 33.50
CA GLY A 576 -9.26 6.71 34.56
C GLY A 576 -9.08 5.64 35.65
N ARG A 577 -9.57 4.41 35.42
CA ARG A 577 -9.49 3.30 36.38
C ARG A 577 -8.31 2.39 36.04
N VAL A 578 -7.61 1.89 37.07
CA VAL A 578 -6.54 0.91 36.89
C VAL A 578 -7.10 -0.38 36.31
N ILE A 579 -6.50 -0.87 35.23
CA ILE A 579 -6.91 -2.11 34.58
C ILE A 579 -6.52 -3.28 35.49
N LYS A 580 -7.49 -4.14 35.81
CA LYS A 580 -7.26 -5.32 36.67
C LYS A 580 -6.11 -6.17 36.12
N GLY A 581 -5.12 -6.47 36.97
CA GLY A 581 -3.91 -7.23 36.62
C GLY A 581 -2.79 -6.41 36.00
N PHE A 582 -2.93 -5.07 35.90
CA PHE A 582 -1.90 -4.14 35.41
C PHE A 582 -1.69 -2.98 36.40
N SER A 583 -1.82 -3.24 37.70
CA SER A 583 -1.59 -2.23 38.74
C SER A 583 -0.09 -2.07 39.05
N LYS A 584 0.27 -0.97 39.72
CA LYS A 584 1.64 -0.77 40.22
C LYS A 584 2.07 -1.90 41.16
N ASP A 585 1.16 -2.37 42.00
CA ASP A 585 1.44 -3.42 43.00
C ASP A 585 1.64 -4.79 42.34
N ASP A 586 0.93 -5.06 41.25
CA ASP A 586 1.13 -6.25 40.44
C ASP A 586 2.42 -6.19 39.61
N CYS A 587 2.95 -4.99 39.32
CA CYS A 587 4.15 -4.81 38.49
C CYS A 587 5.41 -5.22 39.25
N ARG A 588 6.16 -6.22 38.74
CA ARG A 588 7.48 -6.54 39.28
C ARG A 588 8.44 -5.35 39.07
N PRO A 589 9.27 -5.00 40.06
CA PRO A 589 10.17 -3.86 39.97
C PRO A 589 11.27 -4.12 38.93
N ILE A 590 11.52 -3.15 38.07
CA ILE A 590 12.66 -3.16 37.14
C ILE A 590 13.85 -2.52 37.81
N THR A 591 14.94 -3.28 37.92
CA THR A 591 16.20 -2.88 38.56
C THR A 591 17.40 -3.10 37.62
N GLY A 592 18.46 -2.30 37.78
CA GLY A 592 19.71 -2.44 37.00
C GLY A 592 19.70 -1.73 35.65
N ASP A 593 20.77 -1.90 34.86
CA ASP A 593 20.97 -1.22 33.57
C ASP A 593 20.77 -2.16 32.38
N ASN A 594 19.73 -1.90 31.56
CA ASN A 594 19.48 -2.66 30.35
C ASN A 594 18.66 -1.86 29.32
N THR A 595 18.94 -2.08 28.04
CA THR A 595 18.19 -1.48 26.92
C THR A 595 16.86 -2.19 26.62
N ARG A 596 16.61 -3.36 27.23
CA ARG A 596 15.42 -4.19 26.99
C ARG A 596 14.90 -4.90 28.25
N HIS A 597 14.53 -4.12 29.27
CA HIS A 597 13.75 -4.63 30.41
C HIS A 597 12.34 -5.00 29.96
N VAL A 598 11.90 -6.23 30.17
CA VAL A 598 10.51 -6.66 29.90
C VAL A 598 9.67 -6.41 31.14
N VAL A 599 8.59 -5.63 31.00
CA VAL A 599 7.67 -5.37 32.12
C VAL A 599 6.82 -6.61 32.36
N SER A 600 6.60 -6.96 33.63
CA SER A 600 5.74 -8.07 34.03
C SER A 600 4.82 -7.66 35.16
N TRP A 601 3.56 -8.09 35.08
CA TRP A 601 2.54 -7.90 36.11
C TRP A 601 2.02 -9.26 36.57
N ALA A 602 2.04 -9.52 37.88
CA ALA A 602 1.64 -10.81 38.47
C ALA A 602 2.21 -12.01 37.69
N ASP A 603 3.50 -11.92 37.33
CA ASP A 603 4.30 -12.93 36.62
C ASP A 603 3.93 -13.16 35.14
N SER A 604 3.01 -12.36 34.61
CA SER A 604 2.67 -12.33 33.19
C SER A 604 3.37 -11.16 32.48
N THR A 605 3.93 -11.43 31.30
CA THR A 605 4.44 -10.40 30.38
C THR A 605 3.45 -10.10 29.25
N ASN A 606 2.25 -10.70 29.28
CA ASN A 606 1.28 -10.64 28.20
C ASN A 606 0.37 -9.40 28.32
N CYS A 607 0.55 -8.47 27.40
CA CYS A 607 -0.22 -7.25 27.25
C CYS A 607 -1.35 -7.37 26.21
N HIS A 608 -1.71 -8.56 25.73
CA HIS A 608 -2.74 -8.73 24.69
C HIS A 608 -4.08 -8.08 25.06
N SER A 609 -4.46 -8.16 26.34
CA SER A 609 -5.68 -7.52 26.84
C SER A 609 -5.63 -5.98 26.83
N LEU A 610 -4.45 -5.37 26.63
CA LEU A 610 -4.29 -3.92 26.48
C LEU A 610 -4.46 -3.46 25.02
N GLN A 611 -4.44 -4.37 24.05
CA GLN A 611 -4.54 -4.04 22.62
C GLN A 611 -5.92 -3.50 22.23
N ALA A 612 -5.95 -2.71 21.16
CA ALA A 612 -7.16 -2.21 20.50
C ALA A 612 -8.14 -1.42 21.40
N ARG A 613 -7.66 -0.90 22.54
CA ARG A 613 -8.41 0.03 23.40
C ARG A 613 -7.54 1.21 23.85
N PRO A 614 -8.11 2.42 24.06
CA PRO A 614 -7.38 3.54 24.63
C PRO A 614 -6.95 3.27 26.07
N ILE A 615 -5.66 3.46 26.37
CA ILE A 615 -5.06 3.32 27.70
C ILE A 615 -4.13 4.49 28.02
N GLN A 616 -3.76 4.65 29.30
CA GLN A 616 -2.63 5.47 29.74
C GLN A 616 -1.66 4.59 30.55
N LEU A 617 -0.37 4.92 30.52
CA LEU A 617 0.61 4.37 31.45
C LEU A 617 0.94 5.41 32.51
N ARG A 618 1.01 4.99 33.79
CA ARG A 618 1.79 5.72 34.79
C ARG A 618 3.03 4.93 35.14
N ILE A 619 4.18 5.58 35.00
CA ILE A 619 5.50 5.00 35.22
C ILE A 619 6.07 5.63 36.48
N TYR A 620 6.15 4.85 37.54
CA TYR A 620 6.72 5.22 38.83
C TYR A 620 8.21 4.92 38.83
N MET A 621 9.01 5.88 39.26
CA MET A 621 10.46 5.79 39.22
C MET A 621 11.05 6.24 40.54
N SER A 622 12.05 5.51 41.04
CA SER A 622 12.87 5.92 42.18
C SER A 622 14.34 5.64 41.88
N ARG A 623 15.21 6.66 41.99
CA ARG A 623 16.65 6.56 41.68
C ARG A 623 16.93 5.85 40.35
N ALA A 624 16.28 6.33 39.27
CA ALA A 624 16.30 5.66 37.97
C ALA A 624 16.30 6.65 36.79
N LYS A 625 16.82 6.20 35.66
CA LYS A 625 16.76 6.88 34.35
C LYS A 625 15.99 6.01 33.36
N LEU A 626 14.99 6.60 32.72
CA LEU A 626 14.19 5.96 31.67
C LEU A 626 14.52 6.64 30.34
N PHE A 627 15.01 5.85 29.38
CA PHE A 627 15.44 6.33 28.07
C PHE A 627 14.38 6.10 27.00
N SER A 628 13.65 4.98 27.10
CA SER A 628 12.53 4.71 26.19
C SER A 628 11.57 3.64 26.69
N PHE A 629 10.38 3.60 26.09
CA PHE A 629 9.44 2.48 26.21
C PHE A 629 8.85 2.08 24.86
N GLU A 630 8.48 0.81 24.69
CA GLU A 630 7.96 0.26 23.44
C GLU A 630 7.08 -0.96 23.72
N PHE A 631 5.96 -1.09 23.02
CA PHE A 631 5.23 -2.36 22.95
C PHE A 631 5.65 -3.16 21.72
N ARG A 632 6.04 -4.40 21.93
CA ARG A 632 6.52 -5.32 20.89
C ARG A 632 5.55 -6.48 20.72
N ILE A 633 5.53 -7.07 19.53
CA ILE A 633 4.88 -8.36 19.26
C ILE A 633 5.96 -9.42 19.44
N ARG A 634 5.84 -10.27 20.47
CA ARG A 634 6.80 -11.35 20.75
C ARG A 634 6.19 -12.74 20.70
N ASN A 635 4.87 -12.86 20.84
CA ASN A 635 4.17 -14.12 20.64
C ASN A 635 3.44 -14.10 19.30
N ASN A 636 3.35 -15.26 18.64
CA ASN A 636 2.46 -15.44 17.49
C ASN A 636 1.01 -15.45 17.98
N HIS A 637 0.46 -14.26 18.21
CA HIS A 637 -0.95 -14.08 18.45
C HIS A 637 -1.59 -13.60 17.15
N TYR A 638 -2.50 -14.43 16.61
CA TYR A 638 -3.45 -14.00 15.60
C TYR A 638 -4.20 -12.81 16.18
N VAL A 639 -3.93 -11.60 15.71
CA VAL A 639 -4.80 -10.46 15.97
C VAL A 639 -6.05 -10.68 15.12
N PRO A 640 -7.22 -11.00 15.70
CA PRO A 640 -8.46 -10.99 14.94
C PRO A 640 -8.65 -9.53 14.55
N ASN A 641 -8.69 -9.26 13.25
CA ASN A 641 -8.92 -7.93 12.74
C ASN A 641 -10.42 -7.60 12.93
N THR A 642 -10.83 -7.38 14.17
CA THR A 642 -12.19 -7.00 14.58
C THR A 642 -12.22 -5.55 15.00
N TYR A 643 -11.93 -4.64 14.06
CA TYR A 643 -12.43 -3.27 14.06
C TYR A 643 -12.49 -2.77 12.61
N ARG A 644 -13.67 -2.89 12.00
CA ARG A 644 -14.15 -1.96 10.97
C ARG A 644 -15.63 -1.74 11.24
N GLN A 645 -15.95 -0.57 11.80
CA GLN A 645 -17.22 0.11 11.54
C GLN A 645 -17.19 0.68 10.13
#